data_AF-A0A654DVM8-F1
#
_entry.id   AF-A0A654DVM8-F1
#
_cell.length_a   1.000
_cell.length_b   1.000
_cell.length_c   1.000
_cell.angle_alpha   90.00
_cell.angle_beta   90.00
_cell.angle_gamma   90.00
#
_symmetry.space_group_name_H-M   'P 1'
#
loop_
_entity.id
_entity.type
_entity.pdbx_description
1 polymer ?
#
loop_
_entity_poly.entity_id
_entity_poly.type
_entity_poly.pdbx_seq_one_letter_code
_entity_poly.pdbx_strand_id
1 'polypeptide(L)'
;MKRYFTYLLITLPLLIYSQKVDMELLKGIQPRSIGPAGMAGRVTAIDVVNSRPEVIYAGTASGGLWKSESGGTAWEPIFDKQTTASIGAVAIQQSNPSVIWVGTGEGNPRNSLNGGDGIYKSLDGGKNWIKSGLDKTRNIHRIIIDPQNPNTVYVGAIGSPWGIHPERGVFKTTDGGKTWKKILYVNDKTGAADLVMDPSNPNKLMVAMWEHYRQPWFFTSGGPGSGLYVTHDGGENWVKRTDEDGLPKGDLGRMGLAIAPSNPKIVYALVESKKNALYKSEDGGFKWTKVNDKSEIGNRPFYYADIFVDPVNENRLYTVYTYINVSTDGGRSFDQLMPAYNTTRGVHPDHHAWWIHPSDPNYIIEGNDGGLNISRDRGTTWRFVQNLPVAQFYHISVDNDFPYNVYGGMQDNGSWAGPAYVWKDQGIRNSYWQEVSFGDGFDVVPDPDDNRYGFSMAQEGWVGRYDLKTGHFEYVKPHAPELDVKLRFNWNAAIGQDPFDSKTLYFGSQFVHKSTDKGQTWDIISPDLTTNDKSKQKQDESGGLTMDATGAENYCTILAITPSVLEKDVLWVSTDDGNIQLTRDGGKTWTKVSQNIKNLPVNVWIPQIQVSNKNAGEAFVIANNYRNFDFKPYAYHTTNYGKTWERIVDENDVTGYALSIIQDPVEPKLMFLGTDDGLYISIDAANTWTKWTNDYPTVNTMDMVIHPREHDLVIGTFGRAAYVIDDIRPLRALASAGISILSKPIHLFEPPTAYNAIWQQPTGTRFGADAMFNGENRKSGAMLSYVINVPKKDDDEKEKSKEEDEKKGLDSLTLEVFTLDGNLIRTIKQKVPEKNGVNRMYWRLDEKGVNSLTRKELDNKREPGGVDVMPGTYKLRLSYAGESSETQVEVKFDPRMDVSMEALQARYEALKALESEKELALGRVEQIKEKLTIIDELTKRMKAKNEKAFEAELKRSKETKDTLNSLLDLYLGKEDDRQGITADQTDNVDSYYGTAYFYLSNGLHVPTRTEKAMVAKFKSVMEVANQKTDDYLAANWAQYKEQMEALDLSPFKD
;
A
#
# COMPACT_ATOMS: atom_id res chain seq x y z
N MET A 1 -55.83 -16.51 -57.01
CA MET A 1 -54.54 -15.94 -57.50
C MET A 1 -54.08 -14.92 -56.47
N LYS A 2 -52.86 -14.89 -55.93
CA LYS A 2 -51.63 -15.70 -55.99
C LYS A 2 -50.82 -15.31 -54.72
N ARG A 3 -50.26 -16.33 -54.06
CA ARG A 3 -48.96 -16.48 -53.32
C ARG A 3 -48.20 -15.17 -52.98
N TYR A 4 -47.57 -15.00 -51.81
CA TYR A 4 -46.44 -15.82 -51.33
C TYR A 4 -46.20 -15.69 -49.81
N PHE A 5 -45.89 -16.84 -49.21
CA PHE A 5 -45.13 -17.02 -47.97
C PHE A 5 -43.65 -16.68 -48.24
N THR A 6 -42.96 -15.95 -47.36
CA THR A 6 -41.49 -16.08 -47.21
C THR A 6 -41.09 -15.76 -45.76
N TYR A 7 -40.26 -16.64 -45.22
CA TYR A 7 -39.73 -16.73 -43.87
C TYR A 7 -38.98 -15.46 -43.43
N LEU A 8 -39.35 -14.88 -42.28
CA LEU A 8 -38.47 -13.99 -41.52
C LEU A 8 -38.02 -14.75 -40.26
N LEU A 9 -36.81 -15.31 -40.31
CA LEU A 9 -36.09 -15.73 -39.11
C LEU A 9 -35.82 -14.45 -38.31
N ILE A 10 -36.55 -14.26 -37.21
CA ILE A 10 -36.21 -13.26 -36.20
C ILE A 10 -35.04 -13.84 -35.41
N THR A 11 -33.82 -13.57 -35.87
CA THR A 11 -32.65 -13.57 -34.98
C THR A 11 -32.79 -12.33 -34.09
N LEU A 12 -33.50 -12.47 -32.97
CA LEU A 12 -33.44 -11.49 -31.91
C LEU A 12 -31.99 -11.50 -31.40
N PRO A 13 -31.20 -10.41 -31.54
CA PRO A 13 -29.98 -10.33 -30.77
C PRO A 13 -30.43 -10.28 -29.31
N LEU A 14 -30.13 -11.33 -28.55
CA LEU A 14 -30.07 -11.24 -27.11
C LEU A 14 -29.04 -10.14 -26.83
N LEU A 15 -29.53 -8.93 -26.55
CA LEU A 15 -28.73 -7.88 -25.92
C LEU A 15 -28.36 -8.43 -24.55
N ILE A 16 -27.24 -9.15 -24.49
CA ILE A 16 -26.56 -9.46 -23.24
C ILE A 16 -26.09 -8.10 -22.76
N TYR A 17 -26.87 -7.50 -21.85
CA TYR A 17 -26.42 -6.35 -21.10
C TYR A 17 -25.15 -6.79 -20.36
N SER A 18 -23.98 -6.29 -20.77
CA SER A 18 -22.80 -6.38 -19.92
C SER A 18 -23.12 -5.62 -18.62
N GLN A 19 -22.99 -6.29 -17.49
CA GLN A 19 -23.31 -5.74 -16.18
C GLN A 19 -22.00 -5.35 -15.49
N LYS A 20 -21.81 -4.05 -15.24
CA LYS A 20 -20.72 -3.56 -14.41
C LYS A 20 -20.82 -4.15 -13.01
N VAL A 21 -19.68 -4.48 -12.41
CA VAL A 21 -19.63 -5.00 -11.04
C VAL A 21 -19.89 -3.85 -10.07
N ASP A 22 -20.85 -4.02 -9.16
CA ASP A 22 -21.02 -3.08 -8.06
C ASP A 22 -19.90 -3.30 -7.03
N MET A 23 -19.01 -2.32 -6.88
CA MET A 23 -17.88 -2.41 -5.96
C MET A 23 -18.31 -2.54 -4.50
N GLU A 24 -19.48 -2.04 -4.09
CA GLU A 24 -19.95 -2.24 -2.71
C GLU A 24 -20.17 -3.72 -2.38
N LEU A 25 -20.49 -4.54 -3.38
CA LEU A 25 -20.63 -6.00 -3.23
C LEU A 25 -19.29 -6.72 -3.12
N LEU A 26 -18.16 -6.05 -3.36
CA LEU A 26 -16.81 -6.61 -3.25
C LEU A 26 -16.04 -6.10 -2.02
N LYS A 27 -16.64 -5.27 -1.16
CA LYS A 27 -16.00 -4.68 0.03
C LYS A 27 -15.28 -5.66 0.98
N GLY A 28 -15.64 -6.94 0.97
CA GLY A 28 -15.00 -7.97 1.79
C GLY A 28 -13.67 -8.48 1.22
N ILE A 29 -13.32 -8.06 0.01
CA ILE A 29 -12.00 -8.22 -0.60
C ILE A 29 -11.31 -6.86 -0.46
N GLN A 30 -10.38 -6.74 0.48
CA GLN A 30 -9.65 -5.50 0.74
C GLN A 30 -8.18 -5.68 0.32
N PRO A 31 -7.61 -4.75 -0.47
CA PRO A 31 -6.18 -4.70 -0.70
C PRO A 31 -5.44 -4.36 0.60
N ARG A 32 -4.38 -5.11 0.92
CA ARG A 32 -3.51 -4.84 2.08
C ARG A 32 -2.31 -4.00 1.68
N SER A 33 -2.04 -2.91 2.40
CA SER A 33 -0.78 -2.16 2.24
C SER A 33 0.36 -2.87 2.98
N ILE A 34 1.36 -3.36 2.24
CA ILE A 34 2.46 -4.16 2.80
C ILE A 34 3.77 -3.38 2.99
N GLY A 35 3.80 -2.11 2.56
CA GLY A 35 5.00 -1.27 2.56
C GLY A 35 5.85 -1.43 1.29
N PRO A 36 7.15 -1.07 1.33
CA PRO A 36 7.86 -0.53 2.48
C PRO A 36 7.55 0.94 2.79
N ALA A 37 7.85 1.36 4.02
CA ALA A 37 7.88 2.78 4.43
C ALA A 37 9.27 3.22 4.95
N GLY A 38 10.25 2.30 4.99
CA GLY A 38 11.56 2.51 5.62
C GLY A 38 12.51 3.45 4.88
N MET A 39 12.27 3.69 3.59
CA MET A 39 12.93 4.68 2.75
C MET A 39 11.95 5.77 2.26
N ALA A 40 10.65 5.63 2.55
CA ALA A 40 9.58 6.52 2.11
C ALA A 40 9.56 6.80 0.58
N GLY A 41 9.76 8.05 0.14
CA GLY A 41 9.61 8.50 -1.25
C GLY A 41 9.42 10.02 -1.35
N ARG A 42 9.28 10.55 -2.57
CA ARG A 42 9.37 12.00 -2.85
C ARG A 42 8.33 12.88 -2.15
N VAL A 43 8.79 13.79 -1.28
CA VAL A 43 8.00 14.83 -0.59
C VAL A 43 8.26 16.20 -1.23
N THR A 44 7.19 16.87 -1.66
CA THR A 44 7.26 18.05 -2.53
C THR A 44 6.71 19.33 -1.89
N ALA A 45 5.91 19.20 -0.83
CA ALA A 45 5.30 20.35 -0.17
C ALA A 45 5.09 20.10 1.33
N ILE A 46 5.34 21.12 2.16
CA ILE A 46 5.20 21.04 3.62
C ILE A 46 4.59 22.35 4.11
N ASP A 47 3.58 22.27 4.99
CA ASP A 47 3.13 23.41 5.78
C ASP A 47 2.66 22.94 7.17
N VAL A 48 2.68 23.85 8.15
CA VAL A 48 2.48 23.56 9.57
C VAL A 48 1.58 24.63 10.19
N VAL A 49 0.77 24.23 11.16
CA VAL A 49 0.01 25.20 11.96
C VAL A 49 0.94 25.91 12.94
N ASN A 50 1.21 27.19 12.74
CA ASN A 50 2.22 27.92 13.52
C ASN A 50 1.93 27.98 15.02
N SER A 51 0.66 28.13 15.41
CA SER A 51 0.26 28.15 16.82
C SER A 51 0.23 26.76 17.47
N ARG A 52 0.28 25.70 16.66
CA ARG A 52 0.17 24.30 17.06
C ARG A 52 1.11 23.43 16.20
N PRO A 53 2.44 23.60 16.37
CA PRO A 53 3.46 23.04 15.47
C PRO A 53 3.52 21.51 15.39
N GLU A 54 2.75 20.79 16.21
CA GLU A 54 2.53 19.35 16.09
C GLU A 54 1.56 18.97 14.95
N VAL A 55 0.79 19.93 14.42
CA VAL A 55 -0.09 19.73 13.26
C VAL A 55 0.67 20.04 11.97
N ILE A 56 1.07 18.98 11.27
CA ILE A 56 1.93 19.04 10.08
C ILE A 56 1.18 18.46 8.89
N TYR A 57 1.30 19.10 7.73
CA TYR A 57 0.80 18.61 6.46
C TYR A 57 1.96 18.38 5.50
N ALA A 58 2.05 17.18 4.93
CA ALA A 58 3.11 16.78 4.01
C ALA A 58 2.50 16.30 2.69
N GLY A 59 2.72 17.05 1.62
CA GLY A 59 2.34 16.72 0.26
C GLY A 59 3.44 15.95 -0.44
N THR A 60 3.07 14.89 -1.16
CA THR A 60 4.01 14.01 -1.86
C THR A 60 3.82 14.12 -3.38
N ALA A 61 4.83 13.74 -4.14
CA ALA A 61 4.83 13.86 -5.60
C ALA A 61 3.69 13.08 -6.28
N SER A 62 3.31 11.92 -5.72
CA SER A 62 2.30 11.02 -6.28
C SER A 62 1.56 10.18 -5.24
N GLY A 63 1.74 10.42 -3.95
CA GLY A 63 1.20 9.63 -2.83
C GLY A 63 0.15 10.33 -1.95
N GLY A 64 -0.33 11.50 -2.38
CA GLY A 64 -1.36 12.30 -1.70
C GLY A 64 -0.81 13.27 -0.65
N LEU A 65 -1.74 13.83 0.12
CA LEU A 65 -1.47 14.71 1.26
C LEU A 65 -1.66 13.93 2.56
N TRP A 66 -0.67 14.04 3.44
CA TRP A 66 -0.63 13.39 4.75
C TRP A 66 -0.70 14.42 5.86
N LYS A 67 -1.39 14.07 6.95
CA LYS A 67 -1.52 14.90 8.15
C LYS A 67 -0.94 14.19 9.36
N SER A 68 -0.20 14.92 10.18
CA SER A 68 0.13 14.53 11.55
C SER A 68 -0.51 15.50 12.52
N GLU A 69 -1.02 15.01 13.65
CA GLU A 69 -1.41 15.85 14.80
C GLU A 69 -0.49 15.64 16.02
N SER A 70 0.59 14.86 15.83
CA SER A 70 1.48 14.36 16.89
C SER A 70 2.95 14.71 16.63
N GLY A 71 3.22 15.79 15.87
CA GLY A 71 4.58 16.26 15.57
C GLY A 71 5.37 15.30 14.68
N GLY A 72 4.66 14.55 13.82
CA GLY A 72 5.22 13.56 12.91
C GLY A 72 5.48 12.20 13.54
N THR A 73 4.80 11.86 14.64
CA THR A 73 4.84 10.51 15.25
C THR A 73 3.92 9.57 14.50
N ALA A 74 2.69 9.99 14.21
CA ALA A 74 1.70 9.25 13.43
C ALA A 74 1.19 10.12 12.27
N TRP A 75 0.80 9.48 11.17
CA TRP A 75 0.37 10.13 9.94
C TRP A 75 -0.87 9.47 9.39
N GLU A 76 -1.79 10.28 8.88
CA GLU A 76 -3.02 9.85 8.22
C GLU A 76 -3.07 10.44 6.80
N PRO A 77 -3.39 9.64 5.79
CA PRO A 77 -3.65 10.17 4.46
C PRO A 77 -5.03 10.84 4.44
N ILE A 78 -5.11 12.04 3.90
CA ILE A 78 -6.33 12.86 3.90
C ILE A 78 -6.77 13.29 2.49
N PHE A 79 -6.16 12.71 1.46
CA PHE A 79 -6.39 13.07 0.04
C PHE A 79 -6.49 11.84 -0.89
N ASP A 80 -6.92 10.70 -0.36
CA ASP A 80 -6.95 9.43 -1.11
C ASP A 80 -8.13 9.30 -2.10
N LYS A 81 -9.11 10.21 -2.07
CA LYS A 81 -10.38 10.12 -2.83
C LYS A 81 -10.50 11.14 -3.96
N GLN A 82 -9.48 11.95 -4.16
CA GLN A 82 -9.44 13.04 -5.12
C GLN A 82 -9.03 12.49 -6.48
N THR A 83 -9.11 13.29 -7.54
CA THR A 83 -8.87 12.82 -8.93
C THR A 83 -7.40 12.52 -9.21
N THR A 84 -6.50 13.03 -8.38
CA THR A 84 -5.04 12.81 -8.46
C THR A 84 -4.45 12.83 -7.06
N ALA A 85 -3.37 12.09 -6.87
CA ALA A 85 -2.57 12.08 -5.64
C ALA A 85 -1.34 12.99 -5.71
N SER A 86 -1.06 13.62 -6.85
CA SER A 86 0.12 14.47 -7.00
C SER A 86 -0.08 15.82 -6.32
N ILE A 87 0.75 16.15 -5.33
CA ILE A 87 0.71 17.42 -4.60
C ILE A 87 1.93 18.26 -5.00
N GLY A 88 1.71 19.52 -5.38
CA GLY A 88 2.77 20.47 -5.69
C GLY A 88 2.87 21.63 -4.72
N ALA A 89 1.78 21.95 -4.01
CA ALA A 89 1.77 22.99 -2.98
C ALA A 89 0.71 22.70 -1.91
N VAL A 90 1.00 23.05 -0.67
CA VAL A 90 0.04 23.10 0.43
C VAL A 90 0.19 24.44 1.15
N ALA A 91 -0.93 25.07 1.50
CA ALA A 91 -0.94 26.31 2.26
C ALA A 91 -2.09 26.32 3.26
N ILE A 92 -1.78 26.55 4.54
CA ILE A 92 -2.70 26.58 5.66
C ILE A 92 -3.01 28.03 5.98
N GLN A 93 -4.30 28.35 6.09
CA GLN A 93 -4.71 29.66 6.58
C GLN A 93 -4.39 29.77 8.08
N GLN A 94 -3.32 30.47 8.44
CA GLN A 94 -2.87 30.54 9.84
C GLN A 94 -3.88 31.20 10.80
N SER A 95 -4.75 32.09 10.29
CA SER A 95 -5.84 32.69 11.08
C SER A 95 -7.02 31.76 11.32
N ASN A 96 -7.16 30.68 10.54
CA ASN A 96 -8.13 29.61 10.71
C ASN A 96 -7.59 28.30 10.09
N PRO A 97 -6.82 27.52 10.86
CA PRO A 97 -6.15 26.31 10.34
C PRO A 97 -7.07 25.20 9.82
N SER A 98 -8.40 25.33 9.98
CA SER A 98 -9.37 24.46 9.30
C SER A 98 -9.41 24.69 7.79
N VAL A 99 -8.98 25.86 7.31
CA VAL A 99 -8.94 26.19 5.88
C VAL A 99 -7.56 25.87 5.31
N ILE A 100 -7.54 24.92 4.36
CA ILE A 100 -6.32 24.43 3.72
C ILE A 100 -6.50 24.51 2.21
N TRP A 101 -5.46 24.96 1.53
CA TRP A 101 -5.38 24.99 0.08
C TRP A 101 -4.33 24.00 -0.39
N VAL A 102 -4.68 23.25 -1.44
CA VAL A 102 -3.80 22.25 -2.05
C VAL A 102 -3.74 22.53 -3.54
N GLY A 103 -2.52 22.68 -4.05
CA GLY A 103 -2.23 22.72 -5.47
C GLY A 103 -1.73 21.35 -5.90
N THR A 104 -2.39 20.77 -6.89
CA THR A 104 -2.02 19.44 -7.39
C THR A 104 -1.05 19.53 -8.56
N GLY A 105 -0.24 18.48 -8.72
CA GLY A 105 0.85 18.38 -9.70
C GLY A 105 2.09 19.14 -9.26
N GLU A 106 3.21 18.44 -9.08
CA GLU A 106 4.45 19.04 -8.56
C GLU A 106 5.06 20.09 -9.52
N GLY A 107 5.80 21.04 -8.95
CA GLY A 107 6.45 22.11 -9.69
C GLY A 107 7.88 21.82 -10.15
N ASN A 108 8.30 20.55 -10.10
CA ASN A 108 9.65 20.11 -10.45
C ASN A 108 9.57 19.24 -11.71
N PRO A 109 9.74 19.82 -12.92
CA PRO A 109 9.34 19.16 -14.17
C PRO A 109 10.34 18.09 -14.65
N ARG A 110 10.57 17.05 -13.83
CA ARG A 110 11.38 15.85 -14.17
C ARG A 110 10.62 14.91 -15.12
N ASN A 111 11.30 13.94 -15.73
CA ASN A 111 10.66 12.94 -16.61
C ASN A 111 9.73 11.99 -15.85
N SER A 112 9.94 11.83 -14.55
CA SER A 112 9.11 11.09 -13.58
C SER A 112 8.02 11.96 -12.94
N LEU A 113 7.68 13.09 -13.55
CA LEU A 113 6.64 14.03 -13.08
C LEU A 113 5.24 13.42 -13.16
N ASN A 114 4.44 13.58 -12.09
CA ASN A 114 3.00 13.34 -12.10
C ASN A 114 2.21 14.64 -12.30
N GLY A 115 1.14 14.55 -13.10
CA GLY A 115 0.25 15.67 -13.37
C GLY A 115 -0.85 15.83 -12.31
N GLY A 116 -1.26 17.08 -12.08
CA GLY A 116 -2.34 17.49 -11.21
C GLY A 116 -3.63 17.85 -11.93
N ASP A 117 -4.63 18.24 -11.15
CA ASP A 117 -6.00 18.60 -11.57
C ASP A 117 -6.49 19.90 -10.87
N GLY A 118 -5.59 20.87 -10.71
CA GLY A 118 -5.91 22.20 -10.19
C GLY A 118 -5.82 22.36 -8.67
N ILE A 119 -6.64 23.27 -8.14
CA ILE A 119 -6.67 23.64 -6.71
C ILE A 119 -7.80 22.91 -5.98
N TYR A 120 -7.52 22.44 -4.78
CA TYR A 120 -8.49 21.96 -3.81
C TYR A 120 -8.47 22.80 -2.55
N LYS A 121 -9.63 22.93 -1.91
CA LYS A 121 -9.82 23.67 -0.66
C LYS A 121 -10.54 22.81 0.36
N SER A 122 -10.00 22.71 1.57
CA SER A 122 -10.71 22.15 2.72
C SER A 122 -11.19 23.28 3.65
N LEU A 123 -12.29 23.05 4.35
CA LEU A 123 -12.84 23.96 5.37
C LEU A 123 -12.90 23.32 6.77
N ASP A 124 -12.43 22.08 6.90
CA ASP A 124 -12.55 21.25 8.09
C ASP A 124 -11.26 20.48 8.42
N GLY A 125 -10.11 21.07 8.05
CA GLY A 125 -8.79 20.55 8.41
C GLY A 125 -8.36 19.32 7.60
N GLY A 126 -8.95 19.12 6.41
CA GLY A 126 -8.60 18.05 5.47
C GLY A 126 -9.58 16.88 5.42
N LYS A 127 -10.72 16.94 6.12
CA LYS A 127 -11.70 15.84 6.13
C LYS A 127 -12.51 15.81 4.84
N ASN A 128 -12.87 17.00 4.33
CA ASN A 128 -13.55 17.17 3.05
C ASN A 128 -12.81 18.19 2.18
N TRP A 129 -12.96 18.01 0.86
CA TRP A 129 -12.29 18.82 -0.14
C TRP A 129 -13.25 19.32 -1.21
N ILE A 130 -13.08 20.58 -1.57
CA ILE A 130 -13.84 21.29 -2.60
C ILE A 130 -12.87 21.57 -3.74
N LYS A 131 -13.19 21.10 -4.96
CA LYS A 131 -12.43 21.51 -6.15
C LYS A 131 -12.66 23.00 -6.40
N SER A 132 -11.58 23.76 -6.51
CA SER A 132 -11.56 25.22 -6.52
C SER A 132 -10.94 25.80 -7.80
N GLY A 133 -10.97 25.06 -8.92
CA GLY A 133 -10.58 25.53 -10.25
C GLY A 133 -9.10 25.37 -10.61
N LEU A 134 -8.69 25.98 -11.72
CA LEU A 134 -7.33 25.90 -12.30
C LEU A 134 -6.91 24.51 -12.81
N ASP A 135 -7.88 23.65 -13.12
CA ASP A 135 -7.75 22.24 -13.54
C ASP A 135 -6.73 22.06 -14.67
N LYS A 136 -6.81 22.95 -15.68
CA LYS A 136 -5.97 22.93 -16.88
C LYS A 136 -4.52 23.36 -16.66
N THR A 137 -4.19 23.90 -15.48
CA THR A 137 -2.81 24.27 -15.17
C THR A 137 -1.90 23.05 -15.04
N ARG A 138 -2.47 21.91 -14.62
CA ARG A 138 -1.80 20.61 -14.39
C ARG A 138 -0.70 20.62 -13.32
N ASN A 139 0.09 21.67 -13.17
CA ASN A 139 1.18 21.73 -12.21
C ASN A 139 1.19 23.08 -11.49
N ILE A 140 1.09 23.03 -10.17
CA ILE A 140 1.00 24.19 -9.28
C ILE A 140 2.13 24.12 -8.27
N HIS A 141 3.01 25.11 -8.30
CA HIS A 141 4.23 25.10 -7.49
C HIS A 141 4.13 25.95 -6.22
N ARG A 142 3.27 26.98 -6.22
CA ARG A 142 3.14 27.91 -5.10
C ARG A 142 1.69 28.29 -4.83
N ILE A 143 1.35 28.38 -3.56
CA ILE A 143 0.11 29.00 -3.05
C ILE A 143 0.51 29.95 -1.93
N ILE A 144 0.11 31.22 -2.03
CA ILE A 144 0.30 32.21 -0.96
C ILE A 144 -1.05 32.78 -0.56
N ILE A 145 -1.35 32.72 0.74
CA ILE A 145 -2.53 33.32 1.34
C ILE A 145 -2.14 34.70 1.86
N ASP A 146 -2.91 35.73 1.53
CA ASP A 146 -2.71 37.06 2.10
C ASP A 146 -2.98 37.02 3.62
N PRO A 147 -1.99 37.36 4.48
CA PRO A 147 -2.13 37.28 5.92
C PRO A 147 -3.12 38.30 6.50
N GLN A 148 -3.43 39.38 5.77
CA GLN A 148 -4.36 40.43 6.18
C GLN A 148 -5.78 40.19 5.66
N ASN A 149 -5.93 39.47 4.54
CA ASN A 149 -7.23 39.11 3.98
C ASN A 149 -7.21 37.70 3.38
N PRO A 150 -7.61 36.65 4.13
CA PRO A 150 -7.50 35.26 3.67
C PRO A 150 -8.44 34.87 2.52
N ASN A 151 -9.34 35.75 2.08
CA ASN A 151 -10.07 35.55 0.81
C ASN A 151 -9.21 35.87 -0.41
N THR A 152 -8.08 36.55 -0.22
CA THR A 152 -7.09 36.82 -1.26
C THR A 152 -6.02 35.75 -1.25
N VAL A 153 -5.92 35.00 -2.34
CA VAL A 153 -4.95 33.92 -2.52
C VAL A 153 -4.31 34.03 -3.88
N TYR A 154 -2.99 33.84 -3.93
CA TYR A 154 -2.17 33.85 -5.13
C TYR A 154 -1.68 32.44 -5.43
N VAL A 155 -1.72 32.05 -6.70
CA VAL A 155 -1.28 30.75 -7.19
C VAL A 155 -0.23 30.93 -8.27
N GLY A 156 0.95 30.34 -8.07
CA GLY A 156 1.99 30.22 -9.08
C GLY A 156 1.81 28.90 -9.83
N ALA A 157 1.29 28.97 -11.05
CA ALA A 157 1.11 27.84 -11.94
C ALA A 157 2.29 27.76 -12.92
N ILE A 158 3.08 26.69 -12.79
CA ILE A 158 4.22 26.45 -13.68
C ILE A 158 3.78 25.86 -15.02
N GLY A 159 2.66 25.11 -15.04
CA GLY A 159 2.15 24.44 -16.23
C GLY A 159 2.80 23.09 -16.51
N SER A 160 2.17 22.27 -17.37
CA SER A 160 2.70 20.95 -17.73
C SER A 160 3.91 21.08 -18.68
N PRO A 161 5.11 20.61 -18.34
CA PRO A 161 6.28 20.74 -19.22
C PRO A 161 6.12 20.03 -20.58
N TRP A 162 5.17 19.09 -20.68
CA TRP A 162 4.95 18.24 -21.84
C TRP A 162 4.18 18.89 -23.00
N GLY A 163 3.69 20.13 -22.85
CA GLY A 163 2.91 20.81 -23.89
C GLY A 163 2.99 22.33 -23.86
N ILE A 164 2.78 22.98 -25.00
CA ILE A 164 2.69 24.45 -25.12
C ILE A 164 1.22 24.84 -24.91
N HIS A 165 0.90 25.55 -23.83
CA HIS A 165 -0.49 25.88 -23.48
C HIS A 165 -0.60 27.14 -22.59
N PRO A 166 -1.71 27.89 -22.66
CA PRO A 166 -1.85 29.20 -22.01
C PRO A 166 -2.13 29.15 -20.50
N GLU A 167 -2.51 28.01 -19.93
CA GLU A 167 -2.91 27.87 -18.52
C GLU A 167 -1.72 27.80 -17.56
N ARG A 168 -0.94 28.89 -17.54
CA ARG A 168 0.25 29.08 -16.71
C ARG A 168 0.35 30.54 -16.24
N GLY A 169 1.30 30.81 -15.35
CA GLY A 169 1.58 32.13 -14.81
C GLY A 169 1.01 32.31 -13.40
N VAL A 170 0.63 33.54 -13.06
CA VAL A 170 0.14 33.87 -11.72
C VAL A 170 -1.36 34.11 -11.76
N PHE A 171 -2.08 33.40 -10.90
CA PHE A 171 -3.52 33.55 -10.70
C PHE A 171 -3.80 34.14 -9.31
N LYS A 172 -4.84 34.95 -9.22
CA LYS A 172 -5.30 35.58 -7.98
C LYS A 172 -6.80 35.37 -7.83
N THR A 173 -7.23 35.02 -6.63
CA THR A 173 -8.62 35.13 -6.20
C THR A 173 -8.72 36.18 -5.10
N THR A 174 -9.87 36.84 -4.98
CA THR A 174 -10.21 37.74 -3.87
C THR A 174 -11.53 37.38 -3.20
N ASP A 175 -12.17 36.28 -3.63
CA ASP A 175 -13.46 35.79 -3.17
C ASP A 175 -13.37 34.40 -2.52
N GLY A 176 -12.16 34.02 -2.11
CA GLY A 176 -11.90 32.76 -1.44
C GLY A 176 -11.96 31.55 -2.39
N GLY A 177 -11.60 31.72 -3.66
CA GLY A 177 -11.40 30.66 -4.66
C GLY A 177 -12.60 30.36 -5.55
N LYS A 178 -13.63 31.20 -5.53
CA LYS A 178 -14.81 31.04 -6.40
C LYS A 178 -14.48 31.48 -7.82
N THR A 179 -13.68 32.53 -7.96
CA THR A 179 -13.18 33.01 -9.25
C THR A 179 -11.67 33.28 -9.21
N TRP A 180 -11.03 33.15 -10.36
CA TRP A 180 -9.58 33.37 -10.53
C TRP A 180 -9.31 34.34 -11.68
N LYS A 181 -8.50 35.37 -11.42
CA LYS A 181 -7.94 36.30 -12.40
C LYS A 181 -6.50 35.89 -12.70
N LYS A 182 -6.15 35.72 -13.98
CA LYS A 182 -4.75 35.60 -14.40
C LYS A 182 -4.13 37.00 -14.37
N ILE A 183 -3.21 37.25 -13.45
CA ILE A 183 -2.65 38.59 -13.17
C ILE A 183 -1.23 38.78 -13.71
N LEU A 184 -0.52 37.70 -14.04
CA LEU A 184 0.76 37.75 -14.74
C LEU A 184 0.85 36.61 -15.73
N TYR A 185 1.13 36.94 -16.99
CA TYR A 185 1.25 36.02 -18.10
C TYR A 185 2.28 36.56 -19.09
N VAL A 186 3.14 35.70 -19.62
CA VAL A 186 4.19 36.08 -20.58
C VAL A 186 3.93 35.44 -21.95
N ASN A 187 3.87 34.11 -22.01
CA ASN A 187 3.57 33.33 -23.21
C ASN A 187 3.16 31.88 -22.84
N ASP A 188 2.85 31.04 -23.84
CA ASP A 188 2.36 29.65 -23.66
C ASP A 188 3.42 28.64 -23.19
N LYS A 189 4.68 29.07 -23.03
CA LYS A 189 5.81 28.26 -22.53
C LYS A 189 6.33 28.72 -21.17
N THR A 190 5.82 29.84 -20.67
CA THR A 190 6.36 30.50 -19.48
C THR A 190 5.38 30.39 -18.31
N GLY A 191 5.81 29.69 -17.26
CA GLY A 191 5.06 29.54 -16.02
C GLY A 191 5.70 30.25 -14.84
N ALA A 192 5.00 30.33 -13.71
CA ALA A 192 5.56 30.85 -12.46
C ALA A 192 6.38 29.74 -11.78
N ALA A 193 7.71 29.86 -11.80
CA ALA A 193 8.62 28.92 -11.17
C ALA A 193 8.93 29.23 -9.71
N ASP A 194 8.66 30.45 -9.26
CA ASP A 194 8.61 30.80 -7.85
C ASP A 194 7.76 32.06 -7.65
N LEU A 195 7.22 32.22 -6.45
CA LEU A 195 6.38 33.34 -6.04
C LEU A 195 6.59 33.54 -4.55
N VAL A 196 6.96 34.75 -4.14
CA VAL A 196 7.15 35.13 -2.73
C VAL A 196 6.43 36.44 -2.42
N MET A 197 5.99 36.58 -1.17
CA MET A 197 5.28 37.76 -0.64
C MET A 197 6.04 38.32 0.55
N ASP A 198 6.09 39.65 0.65
CA ASP A 198 6.57 40.31 1.86
C ASP A 198 5.60 40.04 3.02
N PRO A 199 6.04 39.39 4.12
CA PRO A 199 5.14 38.99 5.20
C PRO A 199 4.54 40.19 5.96
N SER A 200 5.13 41.38 5.83
CA SER A 200 4.66 42.62 6.46
C SER A 200 3.82 43.50 5.51
N ASN A 201 3.89 43.25 4.20
CA ASN A 201 3.22 44.03 3.16
C ASN A 201 2.73 43.14 2.01
N PRO A 202 1.50 42.63 2.06
CA PRO A 202 0.97 41.72 1.04
C PRO A 202 0.80 42.34 -0.36
N ASN A 203 0.97 43.66 -0.51
CA ASN A 203 1.01 44.30 -1.82
C ASN A 203 2.36 44.13 -2.52
N LYS A 204 3.42 43.79 -1.79
CA LYS A 204 4.75 43.52 -2.35
C LYS A 204 4.92 42.03 -2.60
N LEU A 205 4.95 41.65 -3.88
CA LEU A 205 5.24 40.28 -4.32
C LEU A 205 6.34 40.27 -5.36
N MET A 206 7.03 39.14 -5.46
CA MET A 206 8.01 38.87 -6.50
C MET A 206 7.75 37.52 -7.13
N VAL A 207 7.90 37.45 -8.45
CA VAL A 207 7.64 36.22 -9.22
C VAL A 207 8.81 35.96 -10.15
N ALA A 208 9.28 34.72 -10.15
CA ALA A 208 10.17 34.19 -11.16
C ALA A 208 9.32 33.53 -12.25
N MET A 209 9.24 34.16 -13.42
CA MET A 209 8.66 33.55 -14.61
C MET A 209 9.73 32.75 -15.34
N TRP A 210 9.42 31.53 -15.75
CA TRP A 210 10.38 30.60 -16.35
C TRP A 210 9.84 29.94 -17.62
N GLU A 211 10.54 30.17 -18.72
CA GLU A 211 10.30 29.48 -19.99
C GLU A 211 10.94 28.09 -19.96
N HIS A 212 10.14 27.05 -20.16
CA HIS A 212 10.62 25.67 -20.25
C HIS A 212 9.72 24.81 -21.13
N TYR A 213 10.29 23.76 -21.71
CA TYR A 213 9.55 22.79 -22.52
C TYR A 213 10.25 21.44 -22.53
N ARG A 214 9.46 20.36 -22.53
CA ARG A 214 9.95 19.00 -22.56
C ARG A 214 9.28 18.17 -23.65
N GLN A 215 10.11 17.38 -24.29
CA GLN A 215 9.74 16.30 -25.19
C GLN A 215 10.23 14.98 -24.56
N PRO A 216 9.73 13.82 -25.00
CA PRO A 216 10.21 12.54 -24.49
C PRO A 216 11.73 12.32 -24.62
N TRP A 217 12.40 13.05 -25.54
CA TRP A 217 13.81 12.92 -25.89
C TRP A 217 14.64 14.20 -25.71
N PHE A 218 14.06 15.29 -25.18
CA PHE A 218 14.80 16.55 -25.02
C PHE A 218 14.13 17.48 -24.00
N PHE A 219 14.93 18.22 -23.26
CA PHE A 219 14.48 19.27 -22.34
C PHE A 219 15.16 20.61 -22.63
N THR A 220 14.42 21.70 -22.50
CA THR A 220 14.94 23.07 -22.64
C THR A 220 14.52 23.91 -21.45
N SER A 221 15.50 24.45 -20.71
CA SER A 221 15.32 25.43 -19.63
C SER A 221 15.84 26.81 -20.04
N GLY A 222 15.00 27.82 -19.85
CA GLY A 222 15.35 29.22 -20.04
C GLY A 222 15.08 29.74 -21.45
N GLY A 223 14.97 31.07 -21.54
CA GLY A 223 14.58 31.76 -22.77
C GLY A 223 14.12 33.20 -22.52
N PRO A 224 13.75 33.94 -23.56
CA PRO A 224 13.37 35.35 -23.47
C PRO A 224 12.08 35.58 -22.65
N GLY A 225 11.23 34.55 -22.52
CA GLY A 225 10.05 34.59 -21.65
C GLY A 225 10.39 34.60 -20.16
N SER A 226 11.58 34.13 -19.77
CA SER A 226 11.98 34.12 -18.35
C SER A 226 12.25 35.53 -17.81
N GLY A 227 12.04 35.71 -16.51
CA GLY A 227 12.36 36.97 -15.84
C GLY A 227 11.86 37.08 -14.41
N LEU A 228 12.44 38.03 -13.69
CA LEU A 228 12.01 38.42 -12.36
C LEU A 228 11.07 39.62 -12.45
N TYR A 229 9.87 39.50 -11.88
CA TYR A 229 8.85 40.53 -11.86
C TYR A 229 8.53 40.94 -10.43
N VAL A 230 8.42 42.25 -10.18
CA VAL A 230 8.10 42.81 -8.86
C VAL A 230 6.83 43.65 -8.96
N THR A 231 5.95 43.52 -7.98
CA THR A 231 4.76 44.35 -7.78
C THR A 231 4.79 44.97 -6.38
N HIS A 232 4.16 46.14 -6.24
CA HIS A 232 3.92 46.81 -4.95
C HIS A 232 2.44 47.20 -4.77
N ASP A 233 1.55 46.67 -5.61
CA ASP A 233 0.11 46.95 -5.62
C ASP A 233 -0.74 45.66 -5.63
N GLY A 234 -0.17 44.56 -5.12
CA GLY A 234 -0.89 43.28 -5.02
C GLY A 234 -1.11 42.61 -6.38
N GLY A 235 -0.23 42.88 -7.35
CA GLY A 235 -0.22 42.24 -8.66
C GLY A 235 -1.15 42.86 -9.69
N GLU A 236 -1.61 44.09 -9.49
CA GLU A 236 -2.31 44.84 -10.54
C GLU A 236 -1.33 45.35 -11.61
N ASN A 237 -0.11 45.73 -11.21
CA ASN A 237 0.98 46.05 -12.12
C ASN A 237 2.26 45.28 -11.74
N TRP A 238 3.02 44.89 -12.77
CA TRP A 238 4.29 44.16 -12.63
C TRP A 238 5.39 44.88 -13.39
N VAL A 239 6.55 45.01 -12.75
CA VAL A 239 7.75 45.56 -13.38
C VAL A 239 8.82 44.48 -13.48
N LYS A 240 9.23 44.16 -14.71
CA LYS A 240 10.33 43.24 -14.99
C LYS A 240 11.66 43.88 -14.58
N ARG A 241 12.48 43.15 -13.81
CA ARG A 241 13.85 43.53 -13.48
C ARG A 241 14.79 43.07 -14.59
N THR A 242 15.78 43.89 -14.94
CA THR A 242 16.71 43.64 -16.05
C THR A 242 18.16 43.80 -15.61
N ASP A 243 19.11 43.71 -16.54
CA ASP A 243 20.52 43.97 -16.30
C ASP A 243 20.82 45.42 -15.89
N GLU A 244 19.97 46.38 -16.26
CA GLU A 244 20.03 47.77 -15.76
C GLU A 244 19.73 47.87 -14.26
N ASP A 245 19.06 46.86 -13.71
CA ASP A 245 18.78 46.70 -12.29
C ASP A 245 19.81 45.83 -11.56
N GLY A 246 20.81 45.29 -12.28
CA GLY A 246 21.92 44.51 -11.72
C GLY A 246 21.79 42.99 -11.84
N LEU A 247 20.78 42.49 -12.56
CA LEU A 247 20.66 41.08 -12.97
C LEU A 247 21.62 40.73 -14.12
N PRO A 248 21.85 39.44 -14.45
CA PRO A 248 22.74 39.08 -15.55
C PRO A 248 22.12 39.42 -16.92
N LYS A 249 22.99 39.71 -17.90
CA LYS A 249 22.60 39.93 -19.31
C LYS A 249 22.27 38.62 -20.02
N GLY A 250 21.37 38.69 -20.99
CA GLY A 250 20.99 37.57 -21.85
C GLY A 250 19.76 36.82 -21.34
N ASP A 251 19.57 35.59 -21.82
CA ASP A 251 18.47 34.74 -21.41
C ASP A 251 18.64 34.27 -19.97
N LEU A 252 17.51 34.22 -19.26
CA LEU A 252 17.41 33.78 -17.88
C LEU A 252 16.65 32.44 -17.82
N GLY A 253 16.88 31.68 -16.76
CA GLY A 253 16.24 30.38 -16.52
C GLY A 253 15.39 30.36 -15.26
N ARG A 254 15.30 29.19 -14.62
CA ARG A 254 14.58 29.04 -13.34
C ARG A 254 15.27 29.86 -12.26
N MET A 255 14.49 30.47 -11.37
CA MET A 255 15.02 31.21 -10.23
C MET A 255 14.28 30.82 -8.95
N GLY A 256 15.00 30.75 -7.84
CA GLY A 256 14.38 30.77 -6.51
C GLY A 256 14.54 32.14 -5.87
N LEU A 257 13.53 32.54 -5.12
CA LEU A 257 13.40 33.85 -4.51
C LEU A 257 13.20 33.68 -3.00
N ALA A 258 13.82 34.56 -2.21
CA ALA A 258 13.55 34.62 -0.78
C ALA A 258 13.58 36.06 -0.27
N ILE A 259 12.53 36.46 0.44
CA ILE A 259 12.46 37.72 1.18
C ILE A 259 12.80 37.42 2.64
N ALA A 260 13.73 38.14 3.24
CA ALA A 260 14.09 37.95 4.64
C ALA A 260 12.93 38.39 5.57
N PRO A 261 12.34 37.50 6.39
CA PRO A 261 11.22 37.88 7.26
C PRO A 261 11.61 38.91 8.33
N SER A 262 12.85 38.85 8.84
CA SER A 262 13.39 39.80 9.81
C SER A 262 13.60 41.20 9.25
N ASN A 263 13.83 41.32 7.93
CA ASN A 263 14.09 42.59 7.25
C ASN A 263 13.69 42.49 5.77
N PRO A 264 12.42 42.77 5.41
CA PRO A 264 11.91 42.54 4.07
C PRO A 264 12.53 43.40 2.95
N LYS A 265 13.42 44.34 3.27
CA LYS A 265 14.26 45.04 2.27
C LYS A 265 15.35 44.13 1.71
N ILE A 266 15.78 43.13 2.47
CA ILE A 266 16.75 42.14 2.03
C ILE A 266 16.03 41.04 1.26
N VAL A 267 16.41 40.87 0.00
CA VAL A 267 15.87 39.84 -0.88
C VAL A 267 17.00 39.13 -1.59
N TYR A 268 16.88 37.82 -1.75
CA TYR A 268 17.82 36.98 -2.49
C TYR A 268 17.15 36.36 -3.71
N ALA A 269 17.91 36.21 -4.79
CA ALA A 269 17.51 35.52 -5.99
C ALA A 269 18.64 34.59 -6.46
N LEU A 270 18.38 33.28 -6.48
CA LEU A 270 19.26 32.30 -7.10
C LEU A 270 18.88 32.22 -8.57
N VAL A 271 19.73 32.73 -9.46
CA VAL A 271 19.36 32.96 -10.87
C VAL A 271 20.09 32.01 -11.80
N GLU A 272 19.33 31.18 -12.52
CA GLU A 272 19.85 30.46 -13.68
C GLU A 272 20.12 31.44 -14.84
N SER A 273 21.33 31.37 -15.38
CA SER A 273 21.77 32.13 -16.56
C SER A 273 22.97 31.44 -17.19
N LYS A 274 23.63 32.06 -18.17
CA LYS A 274 24.89 31.52 -18.72
C LYS A 274 25.94 31.21 -17.64
N LYS A 275 25.94 31.94 -16.52
CA LYS A 275 26.67 31.58 -15.30
C LYS A 275 25.75 31.76 -14.10
N ASN A 276 25.25 30.66 -13.56
CA ASN A 276 24.37 30.64 -12.39
C ASN A 276 25.01 31.41 -11.23
N ALA A 277 24.20 32.23 -10.56
CA ALA A 277 24.69 33.08 -9.48
C ALA A 277 23.58 33.48 -8.50
N LEU A 278 23.98 33.72 -7.26
CA LEU A 278 23.15 34.28 -6.22
C LEU A 278 23.27 35.81 -6.23
N TYR A 279 22.12 36.48 -6.24
CA TYR A 279 21.99 37.93 -6.18
C TYR A 279 21.30 38.35 -4.90
N LYS A 280 21.69 39.52 -4.38
CA LYS A 280 21.09 40.16 -3.21
C LYS A 280 20.57 41.54 -3.59
N SER A 281 19.39 41.88 -3.10
CA SER A 281 18.85 43.24 -3.08
C SER A 281 18.75 43.72 -1.63
N GLU A 282 19.05 45.00 -1.40
CA GLU A 282 18.96 45.64 -0.08
C GLU A 282 17.91 46.76 -0.03
N ASP A 283 17.21 47.00 -1.14
CA ASP A 283 16.19 48.03 -1.29
C ASP A 283 14.78 47.44 -1.52
N GLY A 284 14.62 46.13 -1.33
CA GLY A 284 13.35 45.44 -1.48
C GLY A 284 13.07 44.98 -2.91
N GLY A 285 14.11 44.75 -3.72
CA GLY A 285 14.05 44.12 -5.04
C GLY A 285 14.17 45.08 -6.23
N PHE A 286 14.52 46.35 -6.01
CA PHE A 286 14.69 47.31 -7.11
C PHE A 286 16.07 47.18 -7.73
N LYS A 287 17.14 47.12 -6.92
CA LYS A 287 18.51 46.92 -7.37
C LYS A 287 19.12 45.64 -6.80
N TRP A 288 19.92 44.99 -7.62
CA TRP A 288 20.50 43.68 -7.37
C TRP A 288 22.02 43.73 -7.49
N THR A 289 22.70 42.98 -6.64
CA THR A 289 24.16 42.80 -6.69
C THR A 289 24.47 41.31 -6.58
N LYS A 290 25.34 40.82 -7.46
CA LYS A 290 25.83 39.43 -7.40
C LYS A 290 26.67 39.24 -6.14
N VAL A 291 26.37 38.22 -5.34
CA VAL A 291 27.10 37.91 -4.10
C VAL A 291 27.88 36.59 -4.16
N ASN A 292 27.46 35.63 -4.97
CA ASN A 292 28.17 34.34 -5.14
C ASN A 292 27.84 33.71 -6.50
N ASP A 293 28.79 32.98 -7.09
CA ASP A 293 28.64 32.23 -8.34
C ASP A 293 29.45 30.92 -8.36
N LYS A 294 29.76 30.39 -7.17
CA LYS A 294 30.42 29.09 -6.96
C LYS A 294 29.38 27.96 -6.95
N SER A 295 29.84 26.72 -7.16
CA SER A 295 28.98 25.52 -7.22
C SER A 295 28.23 25.22 -5.92
N GLU A 296 28.68 25.73 -4.78
CA GLU A 296 28.05 25.56 -3.46
C GLU A 296 26.63 26.16 -3.37
N ILE A 297 26.21 26.98 -4.33
CA ILE A 297 24.85 27.56 -4.39
C ILE A 297 23.83 26.62 -5.07
N GLY A 298 24.28 25.52 -5.68
CA GLY A 298 23.45 24.60 -6.45
C GLY A 298 23.94 24.42 -7.90
N ASN A 299 23.57 23.28 -8.50
CA ASN A 299 24.10 22.82 -9.79
C ASN A 299 23.04 22.48 -10.85
N ARG A 300 21.75 22.39 -10.49
CA ARG A 300 20.70 21.84 -11.38
C ARG A 300 19.37 22.62 -11.31
N PRO A 301 19.33 23.90 -11.76
CA PRO A 301 18.23 24.83 -11.51
C PRO A 301 16.84 24.36 -11.92
N PHE A 302 16.71 23.66 -13.05
CA PHE A 302 15.39 23.19 -13.52
C PHE A 302 14.71 22.23 -12.54
N TYR A 303 15.50 21.45 -11.78
CA TYR A 303 14.99 20.47 -10.82
C TYR A 303 14.98 21.04 -9.39
N TYR A 304 16.00 21.84 -9.05
CA TYR A 304 16.08 22.55 -7.77
C TYR A 304 16.54 23.99 -7.92
N ALA A 305 15.76 24.94 -7.43
CA ALA A 305 16.17 26.33 -7.36
C ALA A 305 15.79 27.02 -6.05
N ASP A 306 15.17 26.30 -5.11
CA ASP A 306 14.57 26.91 -3.92
C ASP A 306 15.65 27.46 -2.95
N ILE A 307 15.35 28.62 -2.36
CA ILE A 307 16.20 29.30 -1.39
C ILE A 307 15.33 29.86 -0.25
N PHE A 308 15.83 29.79 0.97
CA PHE A 308 15.13 30.26 2.16
C PHE A 308 16.04 31.13 3.03
N VAL A 309 15.46 32.09 3.74
CA VAL A 309 16.15 32.92 4.74
C VAL A 309 15.72 32.50 6.15
N ASP A 310 16.66 32.47 7.09
CA ASP A 310 16.34 32.28 8.51
C ASP A 310 15.37 33.39 8.98
N PRO A 311 14.27 33.03 9.67
CA PRO A 311 13.21 33.99 10.01
C PRO A 311 13.66 35.11 10.96
N VAL A 312 14.78 34.93 11.68
CA VAL A 312 15.29 35.92 12.64
C VAL A 312 16.68 36.46 12.26
N ASN A 313 17.24 36.06 11.12
CA ASN A 313 18.54 36.52 10.65
C ASN A 313 18.62 36.58 9.12
N GLU A 314 18.57 37.78 8.56
CA GLU A 314 18.60 38.05 7.12
C GLU A 314 19.90 37.63 6.41
N ASN A 315 20.97 37.30 7.14
CA ASN A 315 22.25 36.87 6.58
C ASN A 315 22.44 35.34 6.61
N ARG A 316 21.54 34.60 7.25
CA ARG A 316 21.56 33.14 7.23
C ARG A 316 20.59 32.61 6.18
N LEU A 317 21.12 31.87 5.22
CA LEU A 317 20.40 31.41 4.03
C LEU A 317 20.56 29.91 3.87
N TYR A 318 19.54 29.27 3.30
CA TYR A 318 19.55 27.86 2.94
C TYR A 318 19.28 27.74 1.45
N THR A 319 20.20 27.12 0.69
CA THR A 319 19.94 26.72 -0.70
C THR A 319 19.54 25.26 -0.71
N VAL A 320 18.41 24.98 -1.36
CA VAL A 320 17.76 23.66 -1.37
C VAL A 320 17.94 23.05 -2.76
N TYR A 321 18.80 22.03 -2.87
CA TYR A 321 19.03 21.29 -4.11
C TYR A 321 19.37 19.82 -3.81
N THR A 322 20.19 19.15 -4.63
CA THR A 322 20.76 17.82 -4.29
C THR A 322 21.31 17.77 -2.86
N TYR A 323 21.83 18.89 -2.34
CA TYR A 323 22.16 19.07 -0.93
C TYR A 323 21.45 20.28 -0.33
N ILE A 324 21.33 20.31 1.00
CA ILE A 324 21.05 21.54 1.74
C ILE A 324 22.36 22.18 2.17
N ASN A 325 22.61 23.37 1.65
CA ASN A 325 23.75 24.18 2.07
C ASN A 325 23.28 25.42 2.83
N VAL A 326 24.09 25.87 3.79
CA VAL A 326 23.79 27.00 4.66
C VAL A 326 24.88 28.07 4.59
N SER A 327 24.47 29.32 4.44
CA SER A 327 25.32 30.50 4.56
C SER A 327 25.06 31.16 5.91
N THR A 328 26.07 31.84 6.47
CA THR A 328 25.91 32.75 7.62
C THR A 328 26.38 34.18 7.36
N ASP A 329 26.81 34.48 6.13
CA ASP A 329 27.47 35.73 5.74
C ASP A 329 26.74 36.49 4.62
N GLY A 330 25.43 36.26 4.47
CA GLY A 330 24.60 36.88 3.44
C GLY A 330 24.82 36.28 2.05
N GLY A 331 25.19 35.01 1.98
CA GLY A 331 25.28 34.21 0.76
C GLY A 331 26.64 34.25 0.08
N ARG A 332 27.68 34.81 0.71
CA ARG A 332 29.04 34.91 0.12
C ARG A 332 29.79 33.59 0.18
N SER A 333 29.48 32.75 1.17
CA SER A 333 29.98 31.39 1.29
C SER A 333 28.93 30.45 1.89
N PHE A 334 29.01 29.17 1.53
CA PHE A 334 28.08 28.14 2.01
C PHE A 334 28.81 26.89 2.47
N ASP A 335 28.31 26.27 3.54
CA ASP A 335 28.71 24.96 4.02
C ASP A 335 27.56 23.96 3.88
N GLN A 336 27.87 22.68 3.67
CA GLN A 336 26.84 21.64 3.61
C GLN A 336 26.26 21.39 5.01
N LEU A 337 24.95 21.60 5.16
CA LEU A 337 24.21 21.38 6.40
C LEU A 337 23.85 19.90 6.59
N MET A 338 23.50 19.23 5.48
CA MET A 338 22.94 17.87 5.47
C MET A 338 23.82 16.95 4.63
N PRO A 339 24.69 16.14 5.25
CA PRO A 339 25.44 15.09 4.54
C PRO A 339 24.50 13.93 4.18
N ALA A 340 24.73 13.28 3.04
CA ALA A 340 23.95 12.13 2.58
C ALA A 340 24.70 10.80 2.73
N TYR A 341 25.89 10.71 2.12
CA TYR A 341 26.65 9.45 2.00
C TYR A 341 27.81 9.37 2.99
N ASN A 342 28.25 8.13 3.28
CA ASN A 342 29.41 7.81 4.13
C ASN A 342 29.37 8.47 5.52
N THR A 343 28.17 8.55 6.12
CA THR A 343 27.93 9.18 7.42
C THR A 343 26.86 8.43 8.21
N THR A 344 26.89 8.52 9.54
CA THR A 344 25.88 7.91 10.43
C THR A 344 24.66 8.80 10.68
N ARG A 345 24.67 10.02 10.15
CA ARG A 345 23.60 11.03 10.26
C ARG A 345 23.11 11.47 8.87
N GLY A 346 23.21 10.56 7.91
CA GLY A 346 22.86 10.79 6.52
C GLY A 346 21.38 11.11 6.38
N VAL A 347 21.06 12.10 5.54
CA VAL A 347 19.71 12.31 5.03
C VAL A 347 19.75 12.15 3.52
N HIS A 348 18.74 11.49 2.95
CA HIS A 348 18.64 11.28 1.52
C HIS A 348 18.79 12.61 0.76
N PRO A 349 19.56 12.66 -0.35
CA PRO A 349 19.75 13.88 -1.13
C PRO A 349 18.48 14.24 -1.92
N ASP A 350 18.60 15.25 -2.79
CA ASP A 350 17.55 15.65 -3.73
C ASP A 350 16.33 16.25 -3.01
N HIS A 351 16.58 17.40 -2.41
CA HIS A 351 15.65 18.10 -1.52
C HIS A 351 14.67 18.98 -2.30
N HIS A 352 13.38 18.86 -2.00
CA HIS A 352 12.29 19.49 -2.74
C HIS A 352 11.35 20.33 -1.88
N ALA A 353 11.35 20.14 -0.56
CA ALA A 353 10.50 20.88 0.36
C ALA A 353 11.28 21.30 1.59
N TRP A 354 11.03 22.54 2.04
CA TRP A 354 11.67 23.10 3.21
C TRP A 354 10.69 24.00 3.95
N TRP A 355 10.56 23.77 5.25
CA TRP A 355 9.78 24.61 6.15
C TRP A 355 10.60 24.91 7.40
N ILE A 356 10.60 26.17 7.81
CA ILE A 356 11.25 26.66 9.04
C ILE A 356 10.24 27.48 9.84
N HIS A 357 10.11 27.21 11.13
CA HIS A 357 9.09 27.87 11.94
C HIS A 357 9.33 29.39 12.00
N PRO A 358 8.30 30.23 11.75
CA PRO A 358 8.48 31.67 11.51
C PRO A 358 9.00 32.48 12.71
N SER A 359 9.01 31.90 13.91
CA SER A 359 9.58 32.53 15.12
C SER A 359 10.52 31.62 15.91
N ASP A 360 10.73 30.37 15.47
CA ASP A 360 11.64 29.42 16.10
C ASP A 360 12.52 28.76 15.03
N PRO A 361 13.66 29.38 14.68
CA PRO A 361 14.53 28.84 13.64
C PRO A 361 15.13 27.46 13.97
N ASN A 362 14.98 26.94 15.19
CA ASN A 362 15.46 25.60 15.52
C ASN A 362 14.56 24.50 14.97
N TYR A 363 13.27 24.79 14.76
CA TYR A 363 12.32 23.84 14.19
C TYR A 363 12.31 23.92 12.67
N ILE A 364 12.83 22.87 12.03
CA ILE A 364 12.88 22.73 10.58
C ILE A 364 12.26 21.39 10.20
N ILE A 365 11.50 21.38 9.12
CA ILE A 365 11.04 20.17 8.45
C ILE A 365 11.53 20.23 7.00
N GLU A 366 12.06 19.11 6.53
CA GLU A 366 12.64 18.96 5.21
C GLU A 366 12.00 17.76 4.51
N GLY A 367 11.81 17.87 3.20
CA GLY A 367 11.30 16.80 2.34
C GLY A 367 12.15 16.65 1.07
N ASN A 368 12.44 15.40 0.71
CA ASN A 368 13.30 15.01 -0.41
C ASN A 368 12.77 13.74 -1.11
N ASP A 369 13.54 13.21 -2.06
CA ASP A 369 13.22 12.00 -2.82
C ASP A 369 13.15 10.71 -1.98
N GLY A 370 13.73 10.71 -0.77
CA GLY A 370 13.68 9.63 0.22
C GLY A 370 12.82 9.94 1.46
N GLY A 371 11.90 10.91 1.42
CA GLY A 371 10.92 11.12 2.48
C GLY A 371 11.03 12.45 3.24
N LEU A 372 10.69 12.40 4.54
CA LEU A 372 10.54 13.59 5.40
C LEU A 372 11.42 13.51 6.65
N ASN A 373 12.07 14.62 6.99
CA ASN A 373 13.00 14.75 8.09
C ASN A 373 12.64 15.94 8.99
N ILE A 374 12.78 15.77 10.30
CA ILE A 374 12.46 16.80 11.29
C ILE A 374 13.68 17.10 12.16
N SER A 375 14.00 18.40 12.30
CA SER A 375 15.05 18.93 13.16
C SER A 375 14.46 19.84 14.26
N ARG A 376 15.07 19.82 15.45
CA ARG A 376 14.74 20.70 16.59
C ARG A 376 15.93 21.53 17.08
N ASP A 377 17.02 21.55 16.31
CA ASP A 377 18.29 22.19 16.67
C ASP A 377 18.95 22.86 15.45
N ARG A 378 18.11 23.40 14.56
CA ARG A 378 18.50 24.17 13.37
C ARG A 378 19.34 23.37 12.35
N GLY A 379 19.03 22.07 12.21
CA GLY A 379 19.65 21.15 11.26
C GLY A 379 20.88 20.44 11.80
N THR A 380 21.14 20.54 13.11
CA THR A 380 22.26 19.86 13.76
C THR A 380 21.98 18.38 13.96
N THR A 381 20.73 17.96 14.15
CA THR A 381 20.30 16.55 14.16
C THR A 381 18.95 16.40 13.47
N TRP A 382 18.72 15.23 12.86
CA TRP A 382 17.53 14.95 12.06
C TRP A 382 16.88 13.65 12.50
N ARG A 383 15.54 13.66 12.59
CA ARG A 383 14.71 12.47 12.75
C ARG A 383 14.04 12.16 11.42
N PHE A 384 14.34 10.98 10.87
CA PHE A 384 13.65 10.45 9.69
C PHE A 384 12.25 9.92 10.05
N VAL A 385 11.27 10.17 9.18
CA VAL A 385 9.89 9.67 9.32
C VAL A 385 9.73 8.35 8.57
N GLN A 386 9.92 7.25 9.30
CA GLN A 386 9.90 5.87 8.77
C GLN A 386 8.50 5.24 8.65
N ASN A 387 7.43 6.02 8.79
CA ASN A 387 6.04 5.54 8.75
C ASN A 387 5.14 6.24 7.73
N LEU A 388 5.75 6.78 6.69
CA LEU A 388 5.08 7.26 5.48
C LEU A 388 5.30 6.26 4.34
N PRO A 389 4.33 5.37 4.01
CA PRO A 389 4.47 4.35 2.98
C PRO A 389 4.26 4.95 1.58
N VAL A 390 5.19 5.82 1.15
CA VAL A 390 5.07 6.60 -0.09
C VAL A 390 6.05 6.17 -1.19
N ALA A 391 6.46 4.90 -1.16
CA ALA A 391 7.37 4.33 -2.16
C ALA A 391 6.82 4.44 -3.58
N GLN A 392 7.73 4.66 -4.54
CA GLN A 392 7.41 4.88 -5.95
C GLN A 392 7.95 3.73 -6.83
N PHE A 393 7.27 2.58 -6.83
CA PHE A 393 7.66 1.42 -7.63
C PHE A 393 7.45 1.65 -9.13
N TYR A 394 8.45 1.29 -9.93
CA TYR A 394 8.33 1.25 -11.39
C TYR A 394 7.71 -0.05 -11.89
N HIS A 395 8.19 -1.17 -11.36
CA HIS A 395 7.80 -2.53 -11.74
C HIS A 395 7.75 -3.42 -10.49
N ILE A 396 7.00 -4.51 -10.55
CA ILE A 396 6.80 -5.41 -9.42
C ILE A 396 6.96 -6.89 -9.83
N SER A 397 7.67 -7.67 -9.03
CA SER A 397 7.80 -9.11 -9.23
C SER A 397 7.69 -9.89 -7.92
N VAL A 398 7.61 -11.21 -8.02
CA VAL A 398 7.46 -12.11 -6.87
C VAL A 398 8.34 -13.35 -7.01
N ASP A 399 8.74 -13.94 -5.90
CA ASP A 399 9.35 -15.27 -5.86
C ASP A 399 8.31 -16.35 -5.51
N ASN A 400 8.78 -17.58 -5.26
CA ASN A 400 7.96 -18.70 -4.81
C ASN A 400 8.31 -19.17 -3.39
N ASP A 401 8.88 -18.32 -2.53
CA ASP A 401 9.21 -18.70 -1.16
C ASP A 401 7.96 -18.87 -0.27
N PHE A 402 8.13 -19.40 0.94
CA PHE A 402 7.08 -19.47 1.96
C PHE A 402 7.47 -18.76 3.25
N PRO A 403 6.70 -17.73 3.68
CA PRO A 403 5.91 -16.84 2.83
C PRO A 403 6.71 -16.27 1.65
N TYR A 404 6.04 -15.88 0.55
CA TYR A 404 6.72 -15.34 -0.63
C TYR A 404 7.09 -13.86 -0.46
N ASN A 405 8.07 -13.42 -1.25
CA ASN A 405 8.54 -12.05 -1.28
C ASN A 405 8.09 -11.31 -2.54
N VAL A 406 7.93 -10.00 -2.38
CA VAL A 406 7.67 -8.99 -3.39
C VAL A 406 8.96 -8.22 -3.63
N TYR A 407 9.27 -7.99 -4.89
CA TYR A 407 10.45 -7.26 -5.34
C TYR A 407 10.04 -6.11 -6.23
N GLY A 408 10.84 -5.05 -6.23
CA GLY A 408 10.68 -3.96 -7.18
C GLY A 408 11.70 -2.86 -6.98
N GLY A 409 11.94 -2.12 -8.06
CA GLY A 409 12.76 -0.92 -8.07
C GLY A 409 11.94 0.35 -7.95
N MET A 410 12.53 1.35 -7.30
CA MET A 410 11.87 2.61 -6.95
C MET A 410 12.65 3.81 -7.49
N GLN A 411 11.93 4.90 -7.76
CA GLN A 411 12.54 6.21 -8.05
C GLN A 411 13.48 6.63 -6.90
N ASP A 412 14.73 6.92 -7.23
CA ASP A 412 15.87 7.38 -6.41
C ASP A 412 16.24 6.52 -5.18
N ASN A 413 15.45 5.47 -4.89
CA ASN A 413 15.51 4.71 -3.64
C ASN A 413 15.94 3.26 -3.84
N GLY A 414 16.55 2.91 -4.96
CA GLY A 414 17.10 1.58 -5.22
C GLY A 414 16.06 0.49 -5.48
N SER A 415 16.51 -0.75 -5.41
CA SER A 415 15.73 -1.96 -5.59
C SER A 415 15.56 -2.68 -4.26
N TRP A 416 14.35 -3.17 -3.98
CA TRP A 416 14.01 -3.76 -2.68
C TRP A 416 13.34 -5.12 -2.83
N ALA A 417 13.49 -5.94 -1.78
CA ALA A 417 12.80 -7.21 -1.58
C ALA A 417 12.17 -7.23 -0.18
N GLY A 418 10.94 -7.72 -0.05
CA GLY A 418 10.27 -7.88 1.25
C GLY A 418 9.04 -8.77 1.19
N PRO A 419 8.51 -9.22 2.33
CA PRO A 419 7.48 -10.25 2.36
C PRO A 419 6.09 -9.71 1.99
N ALA A 420 5.31 -10.49 1.23
CA ALA A 420 3.87 -10.19 1.00
C ALA A 420 2.99 -10.45 2.23
N TYR A 421 3.42 -11.41 3.05
CA TYR A 421 2.88 -11.75 4.36
C TYR A 421 3.96 -12.45 5.19
N VAL A 422 3.76 -12.54 6.50
CA VAL A 422 4.72 -13.17 7.42
C VAL A 422 4.04 -14.10 8.41
N TRP A 423 4.71 -15.20 8.77
CA TRP A 423 4.39 -15.98 9.97
C TRP A 423 5.26 -15.52 11.14
N LYS A 424 5.15 -14.23 11.45
CA LYS A 424 5.83 -13.57 12.56
C LYS A 424 4.82 -12.77 13.37
N ASP A 425 4.96 -12.75 14.68
CA ASP A 425 4.14 -11.90 15.54
C ASP A 425 4.30 -10.42 15.15
N GLN A 426 3.24 -9.63 15.31
CA GLN A 426 3.19 -8.19 15.00
C GLN A 426 3.29 -7.82 13.50
N GLY A 427 3.18 -8.79 12.58
CA GLY A 427 3.00 -8.51 11.15
C GLY A 427 4.24 -7.98 10.44
N ILE A 428 4.05 -7.37 9.26
CA ILE A 428 5.13 -6.92 8.37
C ILE A 428 5.78 -5.65 8.92
N ARG A 429 7.11 -5.53 8.84
CA ARG A 429 7.88 -4.39 9.37
C ARG A 429 8.88 -3.87 8.35
N ASN A 430 9.29 -2.61 8.50
CA ASN A 430 10.38 -2.02 7.70
C ASN A 430 11.65 -2.88 7.74
N SER A 431 11.99 -3.47 8.88
CA SER A 431 13.18 -4.32 9.03
C SER A 431 13.12 -5.66 8.29
N TYR A 432 12.00 -6.00 7.65
CA TYR A 432 11.88 -7.19 6.80
C TYR A 432 12.05 -6.87 5.32
N TRP A 433 12.07 -5.60 4.97
CA TRP A 433 12.42 -5.14 3.64
C TRP A 433 13.93 -4.95 3.59
N GLN A 434 14.54 -5.46 2.53
CA GLN A 434 15.97 -5.40 2.28
C GLN A 434 16.22 -4.67 0.95
N GLU A 435 17.09 -3.67 0.98
CA GLU A 435 17.64 -3.09 -0.23
C GLU A 435 18.59 -4.09 -0.90
N VAL A 436 18.39 -4.30 -2.19
CA VAL A 436 19.11 -5.24 -3.06
C VAL A 436 20.24 -4.53 -3.81
N SER A 437 19.98 -3.31 -4.29
CA SER A 437 20.94 -2.46 -5.00
C SER A 437 20.49 -1.00 -4.98
N PHE A 438 21.42 -0.05 -5.04
CA PHE A 438 21.15 1.39 -5.02
C PHE A 438 20.97 1.98 -6.45
N GLY A 439 20.44 3.21 -6.56
CA GLY A 439 20.19 3.94 -7.82
C GLY A 439 18.70 4.25 -8.02
N ASP A 440 18.29 4.71 -9.22
CA ASP A 440 16.90 4.55 -9.63
C ASP A 440 16.66 3.07 -9.88
N GLY A 441 15.91 2.38 -9.02
CA GLY A 441 15.63 0.96 -9.23
C GLY A 441 14.56 0.76 -10.29
N PHE A 442 14.72 -0.22 -11.18
CA PHE A 442 13.68 -0.64 -12.15
C PHE A 442 13.25 -2.09 -11.93
N ASP A 443 13.27 -2.93 -12.97
CA ASP A 443 12.93 -4.34 -12.82
C ASP A 443 13.88 -5.05 -11.85
N VAL A 444 13.29 -5.89 -11.01
CA VAL A 444 13.99 -6.86 -10.16
C VAL A 444 13.46 -8.23 -10.53
N VAL A 445 14.34 -9.12 -10.97
CA VAL A 445 13.97 -10.44 -11.49
C VAL A 445 14.61 -11.50 -10.59
N PRO A 446 13.88 -12.05 -9.59
CA PRO A 446 14.39 -13.13 -8.78
C PRO A 446 14.65 -14.37 -9.63
N ASP A 447 15.77 -15.06 -9.35
CA ASP A 447 16.14 -16.28 -10.05
C ASP A 447 15.17 -17.41 -9.66
N PRO A 448 14.45 -18.02 -10.62
CA PRO A 448 13.43 -19.03 -10.31
C PRO A 448 14.01 -20.34 -9.75
N ASP A 449 15.32 -20.59 -9.92
CA ASP A 449 15.98 -21.78 -9.36
C ASP A 449 16.37 -21.60 -7.88
N ASP A 450 16.79 -20.38 -7.51
CA ASP A 450 17.28 -20.02 -6.17
C ASP A 450 17.14 -18.49 -5.97
N ASN A 451 16.06 -18.09 -5.30
CA ASN A 451 15.70 -16.69 -5.08
C ASN A 451 16.68 -15.91 -4.18
N ARG A 452 17.69 -16.58 -3.60
CA ARG A 452 18.85 -15.90 -3.02
C ARG A 452 19.52 -14.99 -4.05
N TYR A 453 19.43 -15.35 -5.33
CA TYR A 453 19.97 -14.60 -6.44
C TYR A 453 18.87 -14.03 -7.33
N GLY A 454 19.29 -13.13 -8.22
CA GLY A 454 18.44 -12.56 -9.24
C GLY A 454 19.15 -11.38 -9.90
N PHE A 455 18.39 -10.57 -10.61
CA PHE A 455 18.87 -9.39 -11.30
C PHE A 455 18.16 -8.16 -10.79
N SER A 456 18.89 -7.06 -10.65
CA SER A 456 18.28 -5.74 -10.43
C SER A 456 18.87 -4.73 -11.40
N MET A 457 18.01 -3.78 -11.77
CA MET A 457 18.31 -2.76 -12.77
C MET A 457 18.42 -1.38 -12.16
N ALA A 458 19.27 -0.56 -12.77
CA ALA A 458 19.43 0.86 -12.52
C ALA A 458 19.41 1.67 -13.83
N GLN A 459 19.44 3.00 -13.72
CA GLN A 459 19.29 3.93 -14.84
C GLN A 459 20.25 3.65 -16.00
N GLU A 460 19.87 4.07 -17.22
CA GLU A 460 20.65 3.91 -18.45
C GLU A 460 21.00 2.45 -18.77
N GLY A 461 20.13 1.50 -18.38
CA GLY A 461 20.29 0.07 -18.61
C GLY A 461 21.44 -0.56 -17.83
N TRP A 462 21.83 0.00 -16.68
CA TRP A 462 22.67 -0.73 -15.74
C TRP A 462 21.90 -1.93 -15.19
N VAL A 463 22.52 -3.10 -15.20
CA VAL A 463 21.94 -4.34 -14.67
C VAL A 463 23.04 -5.16 -14.01
N GLY A 464 22.73 -5.75 -12.87
CA GLY A 464 23.65 -6.62 -12.15
C GLY A 464 22.94 -7.81 -11.51
N ARG A 465 23.71 -8.87 -11.28
CA ARG A 465 23.27 -10.07 -10.59
C ARG A 465 23.58 -9.93 -9.11
N TYR A 466 22.55 -10.07 -8.26
CA TYR A 466 22.69 -9.92 -6.81
C TYR A 466 22.80 -11.28 -6.09
N ASP A 467 23.35 -11.25 -4.87
CA ASP A 467 23.26 -12.30 -3.86
C ASP A 467 22.74 -11.69 -2.55
N LEU A 468 21.48 -11.97 -2.19
CA LEU A 468 20.80 -11.40 -1.02
C LEU A 468 21.49 -11.74 0.31
N LYS A 469 22.24 -12.85 0.37
CA LYS A 469 22.87 -13.32 1.60
C LYS A 469 24.19 -12.62 1.87
N THR A 470 25.00 -12.38 0.84
CA THR A 470 26.35 -11.80 0.98
C THR A 470 26.41 -10.31 0.63
N GLY A 471 25.43 -9.81 -0.11
CA GLY A 471 25.45 -8.48 -0.72
C GLY A 471 26.38 -8.37 -1.93
N HIS A 472 26.95 -9.49 -2.42
CA HIS A 472 27.74 -9.47 -3.64
C HIS A 472 26.87 -9.07 -4.85
N PHE A 473 27.38 -8.15 -5.65
CA PHE A 473 26.71 -7.61 -6.81
C PHE A 473 27.66 -7.58 -8.00
N GLU A 474 27.32 -8.29 -9.07
CA GLU A 474 28.12 -8.40 -10.28
C GLU A 474 27.42 -7.68 -11.44
N TYR A 475 28.04 -6.66 -12.03
CA TYR A 475 27.50 -6.00 -13.21
C TYR A 475 27.53 -6.92 -14.43
N VAL A 476 26.39 -7.07 -15.09
CA VAL A 476 26.19 -7.97 -16.24
C VAL A 476 25.60 -7.23 -17.44
N LYS A 477 25.84 -5.92 -17.54
CA LYS A 477 25.31 -5.08 -18.63
C LYS A 477 25.88 -5.52 -20.00
N PRO A 478 25.06 -5.64 -21.05
CA PRO A 478 25.57 -5.96 -22.40
C PRO A 478 26.53 -4.91 -22.93
N HIS A 479 27.55 -5.37 -23.66
CA HIS A 479 28.52 -4.53 -24.35
C HIS A 479 28.39 -4.69 -25.87
N ALA A 480 28.78 -3.66 -26.61
CA ALA A 480 28.82 -3.75 -28.06
C ALA A 480 29.91 -4.75 -28.52
N PRO A 481 29.66 -5.58 -29.54
CA PRO A 481 30.66 -6.49 -30.08
C PRO A 481 31.81 -5.74 -30.78
N GLU A 482 31.54 -4.54 -31.30
CA GLU A 482 32.52 -3.64 -31.93
C GLU A 482 32.64 -2.33 -31.14
N LEU A 483 33.85 -1.78 -31.04
CA LEU A 483 34.13 -0.61 -30.20
C LEU A 483 33.46 0.70 -30.66
N ASP A 484 33.03 0.79 -31.92
CA ASP A 484 32.43 1.99 -32.52
C ASP A 484 30.88 1.99 -32.48
N VAL A 485 30.25 0.86 -32.13
CA VAL A 485 28.80 0.79 -31.96
C VAL A 485 28.40 1.29 -30.57
N LYS A 486 27.84 2.50 -30.50
CA LYS A 486 27.25 3.02 -29.25
C LYS A 486 25.88 2.39 -29.00
N LEU A 487 25.78 1.59 -27.94
CA LEU A 487 24.48 1.11 -27.43
C LEU A 487 23.70 2.25 -26.78
N ARG A 488 22.39 2.29 -27.04
CA ARG A 488 21.45 3.24 -26.43
C ARG A 488 20.51 2.47 -25.51
N PHE A 489 20.52 2.82 -24.24
CA PHE A 489 19.65 2.21 -23.24
C PHE A 489 18.66 3.26 -22.73
N ASN A 490 17.43 2.84 -22.51
CA ASN A 490 16.44 3.71 -21.87
C ASN A 490 16.86 4.02 -20.42
N TRP A 491 16.26 5.05 -19.82
CA TRP A 491 16.31 5.25 -18.37
C TRP A 491 15.80 4.00 -17.64
N ASN A 492 14.65 3.49 -18.08
CA ASN A 492 14.04 2.23 -17.64
C ASN A 492 14.14 1.21 -18.80
N ALA A 493 15.26 0.49 -18.88
CA ALA A 493 15.50 -0.46 -19.97
C ALA A 493 14.72 -1.76 -19.79
N ALA A 494 14.54 -2.52 -20.87
CA ALA A 494 13.80 -3.78 -20.82
C ALA A 494 14.66 -4.97 -20.35
N ILE A 495 14.08 -5.85 -19.53
CA ILE A 495 14.60 -7.19 -19.24
C ILE A 495 13.48 -8.23 -19.38
N GLY A 496 13.82 -9.44 -19.83
CA GLY A 496 12.88 -10.56 -19.90
C GLY A 496 13.57 -11.88 -19.56
N GLN A 497 12.94 -12.72 -18.74
CA GLN A 497 13.40 -14.06 -18.38
C GLN A 497 12.74 -15.11 -19.29
N ASP A 498 13.53 -16.01 -19.87
CA ASP A 498 12.98 -17.10 -20.67
C ASP A 498 12.18 -18.09 -19.79
N PRO A 499 10.90 -18.36 -20.10
CA PRO A 499 10.07 -19.26 -19.29
C PRO A 499 10.42 -20.74 -19.48
N PHE A 500 11.24 -21.10 -20.48
CA PHE A 500 11.66 -22.47 -20.75
C PHE A 500 13.08 -22.78 -20.26
N ASP A 501 13.86 -21.76 -19.87
CA ASP A 501 15.23 -21.91 -19.38
C ASP A 501 15.62 -20.76 -18.44
N SER A 502 15.77 -21.06 -17.15
CA SER A 502 16.13 -20.09 -16.10
C SER A 502 17.50 -19.42 -16.32
N LYS A 503 18.36 -19.97 -17.18
CA LYS A 503 19.66 -19.37 -17.52
C LYS A 503 19.58 -18.33 -18.63
N THR A 504 18.49 -18.32 -19.39
CA THR A 504 18.35 -17.49 -20.59
C THR A 504 17.65 -16.18 -20.26
N LEU A 505 18.30 -15.06 -20.59
CA LEU A 505 17.82 -13.70 -20.35
C LEU A 505 17.82 -12.90 -21.65
N TYR A 506 16.91 -11.95 -21.74
CA TYR A 506 16.84 -10.96 -22.80
C TYR A 506 16.97 -9.55 -22.21
N PHE A 507 17.74 -8.67 -22.86
CA PHE A 507 17.94 -7.29 -22.40
C PHE A 507 17.84 -6.29 -23.55
N GLY A 508 17.26 -5.11 -23.28
CA GLY A 508 16.89 -4.12 -24.28
C GLY A 508 17.84 -2.93 -24.34
N SER A 509 18.46 -2.71 -25.50
CA SER A 509 19.06 -1.42 -25.91
C SER A 509 18.23 -0.84 -27.06
N GLN A 510 18.83 -0.40 -28.17
CA GLN A 510 18.14 -0.39 -29.47
C GLN A 510 18.03 -1.80 -30.10
N PHE A 511 18.80 -2.74 -29.58
CA PHE A 511 18.86 -4.16 -29.95
C PHE A 511 18.38 -5.05 -28.81
N VAL A 512 17.89 -6.24 -29.15
CA VAL A 512 17.66 -7.35 -28.22
C VAL A 512 18.97 -8.11 -28.03
N HIS A 513 19.43 -8.12 -26.78
CA HIS A 513 20.57 -8.93 -26.33
C HIS A 513 20.05 -10.21 -25.69
N LYS A 514 20.68 -11.35 -25.98
CA LYS A 514 20.36 -12.65 -25.40
C LYS A 514 21.56 -13.20 -24.65
N SER A 515 21.36 -13.60 -23.40
CA SER A 515 22.29 -14.37 -22.59
C SER A 515 21.76 -15.79 -22.42
N THR A 516 22.64 -16.78 -22.32
CA THR A 516 22.27 -18.17 -21.96
C THR A 516 23.00 -18.69 -20.71
N ASP A 517 23.69 -17.80 -19.99
CA ASP A 517 24.55 -18.10 -18.84
C ASP A 517 24.32 -17.13 -17.67
N LYS A 518 23.05 -16.74 -17.43
CA LYS A 518 22.65 -15.84 -16.33
C LYS A 518 23.33 -14.44 -16.39
N GLY A 519 23.49 -13.91 -17.61
CA GLY A 519 23.92 -12.54 -17.89
C GLY A 519 25.42 -12.38 -18.12
N GLN A 520 26.22 -13.44 -18.01
CA GLN A 520 27.68 -13.33 -18.12
C GLN A 520 28.13 -13.00 -19.55
N THR A 521 27.45 -13.54 -20.56
CA THR A 521 27.72 -13.28 -21.97
C THR A 521 26.46 -12.93 -22.74
N TRP A 522 26.58 -12.06 -23.76
CA TRP A 522 25.44 -11.53 -24.52
C TRP A 522 25.69 -11.59 -26.02
N ASP A 523 24.70 -12.12 -26.75
CA ASP A 523 24.60 -12.07 -28.21
C ASP A 523 23.53 -11.07 -28.65
N ILE A 524 23.81 -10.26 -29.68
CA ILE A 524 22.78 -9.44 -30.33
C ILE A 524 21.97 -10.32 -31.30
N ILE A 525 20.67 -10.45 -31.05
CA ILE A 525 19.76 -11.29 -31.86
C ILE A 525 18.75 -10.49 -32.67
N SER A 526 18.93 -9.17 -32.80
CA SER A 526 18.04 -8.31 -33.59
C SER A 526 18.80 -7.23 -34.35
N PRO A 527 18.22 -6.68 -35.43
CA PRO A 527 18.61 -5.37 -35.94
C PRO A 527 18.17 -4.26 -34.95
N ASP A 528 18.46 -2.99 -35.26
CA ASP A 528 17.93 -1.87 -34.50
C ASP A 528 16.41 -1.85 -34.68
N LEU A 529 15.68 -2.11 -33.59
CA LEU A 529 14.22 -2.24 -33.59
C LEU A 529 13.51 -0.88 -33.41
N THR A 530 14.26 0.20 -33.40
CA THR A 530 13.73 1.55 -33.15
C THR A 530 13.56 2.29 -34.48
N THR A 531 12.98 3.50 -34.45
CA THR A 531 12.98 4.39 -35.62
C THR A 531 14.37 4.89 -35.98
N ASN A 532 15.32 4.82 -35.03
CA ASN A 532 16.69 5.31 -35.15
C ASN A 532 16.76 6.77 -35.65
N ASP A 533 15.78 7.59 -35.26
CA ASP A 533 15.69 8.99 -35.65
C ASP A 533 16.81 9.81 -35.00
N LYS A 534 17.84 10.15 -35.79
CA LYS A 534 19.01 10.90 -35.32
C LYS A 534 18.68 12.28 -34.78
N SER A 535 17.55 12.87 -35.18
CA SER A 535 17.12 14.16 -34.65
C SER A 535 16.67 14.08 -33.19
N LYS A 536 16.34 12.87 -32.71
CA LYS A 536 15.90 12.57 -31.33
C LYS A 536 16.98 11.89 -30.49
N GLN A 537 18.21 11.82 -30.98
CA GLN A 537 19.37 11.23 -30.29
C GLN A 537 20.38 12.33 -29.93
N LYS A 538 19.90 13.42 -29.31
CA LYS A 538 20.67 14.63 -28.96
C LYS A 538 20.60 14.97 -27.47
N GLN A 539 20.34 13.97 -26.64
CA GLN A 539 20.17 14.14 -25.21
C GLN A 539 21.41 14.71 -24.50
N ASP A 540 22.59 14.60 -25.10
CA ASP A 540 23.83 15.23 -24.64
C ASP A 540 23.84 16.76 -24.77
N GLU A 541 22.89 17.32 -25.52
CA GLU A 541 22.64 18.76 -25.66
C GLU A 541 21.43 19.24 -24.81
N SER A 542 20.78 18.35 -24.05
CA SER A 542 19.54 18.63 -23.29
C SER A 542 19.81 19.48 -22.03
N GLY A 543 18.94 20.43 -21.73
CA GLY A 543 19.00 21.24 -20.49
C GLY A 543 18.79 22.73 -20.72
N GLY A 544 19.24 23.29 -21.84
CA GLY A 544 19.14 24.72 -22.13
C GLY A 544 20.29 25.53 -21.52
N LEU A 545 20.00 26.52 -20.67
CA LEU A 545 21.02 27.39 -20.07
C LEU A 545 22.00 26.62 -19.16
N THR A 546 21.48 25.69 -18.36
CA THR A 546 22.28 24.69 -17.62
C THR A 546 22.07 23.33 -18.27
N MET A 547 23.16 22.62 -18.59
CA MET A 547 23.08 21.30 -19.19
C MET A 547 22.50 20.27 -18.19
N ASP A 548 21.61 19.39 -18.68
CA ASP A 548 21.03 18.25 -17.97
C ASP A 548 21.12 16.97 -18.82
N ALA A 549 22.33 16.63 -19.24
CA ALA A 549 22.61 15.42 -20.03
C ALA A 549 22.76 14.18 -19.14
N THR A 550 21.68 13.80 -18.45
CA THR A 550 21.72 12.67 -17.49
C THR A 550 21.47 11.32 -18.12
N GLY A 551 20.93 11.24 -19.34
CA GLY A 551 20.49 9.99 -19.96
C GLY A 551 18.99 9.71 -19.78
N ALA A 552 18.27 10.50 -19.00
CA ALA A 552 16.82 10.39 -18.80
C ALA A 552 16.01 10.68 -20.07
N GLU A 553 16.60 11.41 -21.00
CA GLU A 553 16.07 11.72 -22.33
C GLU A 553 16.61 10.78 -23.42
N ASN A 554 17.34 9.72 -23.06
CA ASN A 554 17.72 8.68 -24.03
C ASN A 554 16.46 8.16 -24.74
N TYR A 555 16.48 8.15 -26.06
CA TYR A 555 15.34 7.82 -26.90
C TYR A 555 15.75 6.94 -28.09
N CYS A 556 14.76 6.39 -28.79
CA CYS A 556 14.96 5.31 -29.76
C CYS A 556 15.64 4.13 -29.07
N THR A 557 14.93 3.57 -28.09
CA THR A 557 15.33 2.44 -27.25
C THR A 557 14.17 1.47 -26.99
N ILE A 558 14.49 0.23 -26.65
CA ILE A 558 13.53 -0.82 -26.28
C ILE A 558 13.07 -0.63 -24.84
N LEU A 559 11.76 -0.71 -24.61
CA LEU A 559 11.10 -0.53 -23.31
C LEU A 559 10.58 -1.83 -22.71
N ALA A 560 10.14 -2.79 -23.53
CA ALA A 560 9.69 -4.10 -23.04
C ALA A 560 10.17 -5.24 -23.93
N ILE A 561 10.51 -6.37 -23.32
CA ILE A 561 10.81 -7.64 -23.97
C ILE A 561 10.04 -8.74 -23.24
N THR A 562 9.04 -9.32 -23.91
CA THR A 562 8.17 -10.32 -23.31
C THR A 562 8.26 -11.63 -24.10
N PRO A 563 8.97 -12.66 -23.58
CA PRO A 563 8.96 -13.99 -24.17
C PRO A 563 7.59 -14.66 -24.02
N SER A 564 7.22 -15.49 -24.98
CA SER A 564 6.01 -16.32 -24.89
C SER A 564 6.21 -17.45 -23.88
N VAL A 565 5.21 -17.66 -23.02
CA VAL A 565 5.17 -18.82 -22.11
C VAL A 565 4.63 -20.09 -22.77
N LEU A 566 4.11 -19.99 -24.00
CA LEU A 566 3.48 -21.10 -24.74
C LEU A 566 4.33 -21.63 -25.90
N GLU A 567 5.17 -20.77 -26.49
CA GLU A 567 5.98 -21.11 -27.66
C GLU A 567 7.42 -20.66 -27.45
N LYS A 568 8.34 -21.62 -27.48
CA LYS A 568 9.77 -21.32 -27.44
C LYS A 568 10.17 -20.44 -28.63
N ASP A 569 11.16 -19.58 -28.41
CA ASP A 569 11.76 -18.71 -29.45
C ASP A 569 10.81 -17.62 -30.01
N VAL A 570 9.65 -17.41 -29.38
CA VAL A 570 8.73 -16.30 -29.67
C VAL A 570 8.95 -15.15 -28.68
N LEU A 571 9.34 -13.98 -29.17
CA LEU A 571 9.56 -12.77 -28.36
C LEU A 571 8.79 -11.58 -28.93
N TRP A 572 8.10 -10.86 -28.04
CA TRP A 572 7.51 -9.56 -28.33
C TRP A 572 8.38 -8.45 -27.78
N VAL A 573 8.56 -7.38 -28.55
CA VAL A 573 9.40 -6.25 -28.18
C VAL A 573 8.68 -4.94 -28.50
N SER A 574 8.80 -3.95 -27.63
CA SER A 574 8.30 -2.60 -27.89
C SER A 574 9.32 -1.51 -27.55
N THR A 575 9.10 -0.31 -28.10
CA THR A 575 10.03 0.82 -27.99
C THR A 575 9.37 2.10 -27.46
N ASP A 576 10.21 3.04 -27.04
CA ASP A 576 9.81 4.40 -26.64
C ASP A 576 9.32 5.27 -27.81
N ASP A 577 9.55 4.84 -29.04
CA ASP A 577 9.16 5.51 -30.29
C ASP A 577 8.00 4.86 -31.06
N GLY A 578 7.26 3.96 -30.41
CA GLY A 578 5.97 3.47 -30.87
C GLY A 578 6.04 2.22 -31.75
N ASN A 579 7.15 1.50 -31.75
CA ASN A 579 7.26 0.24 -32.45
C ASN A 579 6.84 -0.94 -31.57
N ILE A 580 6.25 -1.95 -32.22
CA ILE A 580 6.04 -3.29 -31.68
C ILE A 580 6.54 -4.27 -32.73
N GLN A 581 7.38 -5.21 -32.31
CA GLN A 581 7.98 -6.23 -33.15
C GLN A 581 7.87 -7.61 -32.53
N LEU A 582 7.85 -8.60 -33.40
CA LEU A 582 7.75 -10.00 -33.05
C LEU A 582 8.81 -10.81 -33.80
N THR A 583 9.51 -11.68 -33.08
CA THR A 583 10.22 -12.83 -33.67
C THR A 583 9.54 -14.11 -33.24
N ARG A 584 9.60 -15.14 -34.10
CA ARG A 584 9.07 -16.49 -33.82
C ARG A 584 10.10 -17.59 -34.10
N ASP A 585 11.35 -17.20 -34.31
CA ASP A 585 12.45 -18.09 -34.69
C ASP A 585 13.75 -17.74 -33.96
N GLY A 586 13.61 -17.13 -32.76
CA GLY A 586 14.72 -16.87 -31.85
C GLY A 586 15.58 -15.68 -32.28
N GLY A 587 14.99 -14.73 -33.01
CA GLY A 587 15.64 -13.51 -33.46
C GLY A 587 16.19 -13.55 -34.89
N LYS A 588 16.04 -14.66 -35.62
CA LYS A 588 16.51 -14.74 -37.02
C LYS A 588 15.72 -13.83 -37.94
N THR A 589 14.41 -13.73 -37.71
CA THR A 589 13.51 -12.80 -38.42
C THR A 589 12.68 -11.99 -37.44
N TRP A 590 12.47 -10.71 -37.77
CA TRP A 590 11.69 -9.76 -36.99
C TRP A 590 10.60 -9.12 -37.84
N THR A 591 9.36 -9.18 -37.37
CA THR A 591 8.20 -8.58 -38.04
C THR A 591 7.70 -7.41 -37.22
N LYS A 592 7.70 -6.21 -37.79
CA LYS A 592 7.02 -5.05 -37.20
C LYS A 592 5.51 -5.26 -37.31
N VAL A 593 4.78 -5.03 -36.22
CA VAL A 593 3.33 -5.24 -36.14
C VAL A 593 2.56 -4.00 -35.68
N SER A 594 3.25 -2.96 -35.17
CA SER A 594 2.60 -1.72 -34.75
C SER A 594 1.95 -0.95 -35.90
N GLN A 595 2.39 -1.13 -37.15
CA GLN A 595 1.74 -0.48 -38.31
C GLN A 595 0.31 -1.00 -38.56
N ASN A 596 -0.08 -2.11 -37.94
CA ASN A 596 -1.42 -2.67 -38.06
C ASN A 596 -2.39 -2.10 -37.00
N ILE A 597 -1.91 -1.30 -36.05
CA ILE A 597 -2.73 -0.65 -35.03
C ILE A 597 -3.30 0.65 -35.61
N LYS A 598 -4.63 0.74 -35.63
CA LYS A 598 -5.31 1.96 -36.08
C LYS A 598 -5.21 3.05 -35.02
N ASN A 599 -4.90 4.27 -35.44
CA ASN A 599 -4.86 5.47 -34.59
C ASN A 599 -3.89 5.37 -33.39
N LEU A 600 -2.84 4.54 -33.49
CA LEU A 600 -1.73 4.59 -32.53
C LEU A 600 -1.03 5.95 -32.67
N PRO A 601 -0.84 6.72 -31.58
CA PRO A 601 -0.13 8.00 -31.67
C PRO A 601 1.33 7.81 -32.12
N VAL A 602 1.86 8.80 -32.83
CA VAL A 602 3.25 8.79 -33.31
C VAL A 602 4.20 9.12 -32.15
N ASN A 603 5.37 8.47 -32.09
CA ASN A 603 6.35 8.62 -30.99
C ASN A 603 5.77 8.32 -29.59
N VAL A 604 4.75 7.45 -29.54
CA VAL A 604 4.13 7.01 -28.28
C VAL A 604 5.03 6.02 -27.56
N TRP A 605 5.08 6.08 -26.24
CA TRP A 605 5.76 5.05 -25.47
C TRP A 605 4.88 3.82 -25.38
N ILE A 606 5.49 2.65 -25.59
CA ILE A 606 4.84 1.36 -25.41
C ILE A 606 5.59 0.62 -24.30
N PRO A 607 5.32 0.94 -23.02
CA PRO A 607 6.11 0.45 -21.90
C PRO A 607 5.79 -0.99 -21.48
N GLN A 608 4.68 -1.57 -21.94
CA GLN A 608 4.26 -2.90 -21.51
C GLN A 608 3.62 -3.71 -22.64
N ILE A 609 4.04 -4.98 -22.73
CA ILE A 609 3.39 -6.03 -23.51
C ILE A 609 3.13 -7.20 -22.57
N GLN A 610 1.85 -7.58 -22.41
CA GLN A 610 1.45 -8.78 -21.69
C GLN A 610 1.08 -9.87 -22.70
N VAL A 611 1.88 -10.95 -22.77
CA VAL A 611 1.60 -12.10 -23.64
C VAL A 611 0.66 -13.06 -22.92
N SER A 612 -0.38 -13.52 -23.62
CA SER A 612 -1.36 -14.45 -23.07
C SER A 612 -0.72 -15.82 -22.79
N ASN A 613 -1.09 -16.41 -21.64
CA ASN A 613 -0.78 -17.80 -21.33
C ASN A 613 -1.88 -18.77 -21.78
N LYS A 614 -2.83 -18.30 -22.60
CA LYS A 614 -3.99 -19.07 -23.06
C LYS A 614 -3.86 -19.46 -24.52
N ASN A 615 -3.50 -18.51 -25.37
CA ASN A 615 -3.46 -18.70 -26.82
C ASN A 615 -2.15 -18.18 -27.41
N ALA A 616 -1.56 -19.00 -28.30
CA ALA A 616 -0.38 -18.62 -29.05
C ALA A 616 -0.67 -17.41 -29.96
N GLY A 617 0.17 -16.37 -29.89
CA GLY A 617 0.02 -15.13 -30.66
C GLY A 617 -0.99 -14.13 -30.10
N GLU A 618 -1.57 -14.38 -28.93
CA GLU A 618 -2.41 -13.42 -28.21
C GLU A 618 -1.57 -12.53 -27.29
N ALA A 619 -1.80 -11.21 -27.34
CA ALA A 619 -1.09 -10.24 -26.50
C ALA A 619 -1.93 -8.97 -26.25
N PHE A 620 -1.65 -8.33 -25.12
CA PHE A 620 -2.19 -7.04 -24.70
C PHE A 620 -1.07 -6.02 -24.63
N VAL A 621 -1.35 -4.79 -25.04
CA VAL A 621 -0.35 -3.72 -25.14
C VAL A 621 -0.87 -2.46 -24.50
N ILE A 622 -0.04 -1.84 -23.66
CA ILE A 622 -0.26 -0.49 -23.13
C ILE A 622 0.57 0.49 -23.92
N ALA A 623 -0.05 1.57 -24.36
CA ALA A 623 0.63 2.74 -24.88
C ALA A 623 0.25 3.96 -24.02
N ASN A 624 1.22 4.82 -23.72
CA ASN A 624 0.92 6.08 -23.05
C ASN A 624 1.59 7.27 -23.73
N ASN A 625 0.82 8.35 -23.86
CA ASN A 625 1.18 9.51 -24.68
C ASN A 625 1.20 10.83 -23.89
N TYR A 626 1.13 10.76 -22.56
CA TYR A 626 1.04 11.95 -21.70
C TYR A 626 2.26 12.87 -21.82
N ARG A 627 3.42 12.32 -22.22
CA ARG A 627 4.65 13.07 -22.51
C ARG A 627 4.60 13.89 -23.81
N ASN A 628 3.53 13.72 -24.60
CA ASN A 628 3.19 14.57 -25.75
C ASN A 628 1.91 15.39 -25.49
N PHE A 629 1.58 15.63 -24.21
CA PHE A 629 0.38 16.37 -23.78
C PHE A 629 -0.95 15.72 -24.18
N ASP A 630 -0.96 14.39 -24.29
CA ASP A 630 -2.13 13.57 -24.60
C ASP A 630 -2.37 12.53 -23.49
N PHE A 631 -3.37 12.80 -22.66
CA PHE A 631 -3.65 12.03 -21.44
C PHE A 631 -4.70 10.93 -21.65
N LYS A 632 -5.01 10.57 -22.89
CA LYS A 632 -5.97 9.49 -23.18
C LYS A 632 -5.40 8.13 -22.79
N PRO A 633 -6.24 7.18 -22.35
CA PRO A 633 -5.82 5.82 -22.10
C PRO A 633 -5.75 5.04 -23.43
N TYR A 634 -4.70 4.24 -23.62
CA TYR A 634 -4.56 3.36 -24.77
C TYR A 634 -4.17 1.96 -24.33
N ALA A 635 -5.10 1.02 -24.50
CA ALA A 635 -4.82 -0.41 -24.39
C ALA A 635 -5.33 -1.12 -25.65
N TYR A 636 -4.52 -2.05 -26.17
CA TYR A 636 -4.82 -2.80 -27.38
C TYR A 636 -4.69 -4.30 -27.16
N HIS A 637 -5.48 -5.08 -27.89
CA HIS A 637 -5.48 -6.54 -27.85
C HIS A 637 -5.30 -7.10 -29.27
N THR A 638 -4.53 -8.19 -29.38
CA THR A 638 -4.41 -9.00 -30.58
C THR A 638 -4.52 -10.47 -30.22
N THR A 639 -5.03 -11.28 -31.14
CA THR A 639 -5.16 -12.74 -31.00
C THR A 639 -4.42 -13.50 -32.10
N ASN A 640 -3.67 -12.79 -32.95
CA ASN A 640 -3.13 -13.36 -34.20
C ASN A 640 -1.74 -12.84 -34.55
N TYR A 641 -0.86 -12.74 -33.57
CA TYR A 641 0.52 -12.30 -33.72
C TYR A 641 0.61 -10.86 -34.28
N GLY A 642 -0.32 -9.99 -33.86
CA GLY A 642 -0.30 -8.57 -34.19
C GLY A 642 -0.68 -8.26 -35.65
N LYS A 643 -1.29 -9.21 -36.37
CA LYS A 643 -1.81 -8.97 -37.73
C LYS A 643 -3.02 -8.03 -37.69
N THR A 644 -3.85 -8.16 -36.67
CA THR A 644 -4.96 -7.24 -36.39
C THR A 644 -4.99 -6.89 -34.91
N TRP A 645 -5.48 -5.69 -34.62
CA TRP A 645 -5.58 -5.16 -33.26
C TRP A 645 -6.95 -4.53 -33.02
N GLU A 646 -7.42 -4.68 -31.78
CA GLU A 646 -8.58 -4.02 -31.24
C GLU A 646 -8.15 -3.07 -30.11
N ARG A 647 -8.74 -1.88 -30.03
CA ARG A 647 -8.55 -0.98 -28.87
C ARG A 647 -9.59 -1.38 -27.82
N ILE A 648 -9.13 -1.80 -26.65
CA ILE A 648 -9.97 -2.35 -25.57
C ILE A 648 -10.16 -1.39 -24.38
N VAL A 649 -9.50 -0.23 -24.42
CA VAL A 649 -9.67 0.86 -23.44
C VAL A 649 -9.59 2.20 -24.16
N ASP A 650 -10.58 3.06 -23.90
CA ASP A 650 -10.57 4.48 -24.24
C ASP A 650 -11.10 5.39 -23.12
N GLU A 651 -11.20 6.70 -23.40
CA GLU A 651 -11.64 7.72 -22.44
C GLU A 651 -13.07 7.55 -21.89
N ASN A 652 -13.89 6.65 -22.46
CA ASN A 652 -15.22 6.32 -21.95
C ASN A 652 -15.18 5.17 -20.92
N ASP A 653 -14.09 4.41 -20.86
CA ASP A 653 -13.96 3.24 -19.99
C ASP A 653 -13.33 3.59 -18.65
N VAL A 654 -12.28 4.44 -18.68
CA VAL A 654 -11.45 4.78 -17.52
C VAL A 654 -11.09 6.26 -17.50
N THR A 655 -10.60 6.74 -16.37
CA THR A 655 -10.09 8.11 -16.23
C THR A 655 -8.57 8.13 -16.39
N GLY A 656 -8.07 9.18 -17.04
CA GLY A 656 -6.63 9.39 -17.25
C GLY A 656 -5.98 8.34 -18.15
N TYR A 657 -4.66 8.16 -18.03
CA TYR A 657 -3.88 7.34 -18.96
C TYR A 657 -3.56 5.96 -18.39
N ALA A 658 -3.50 4.96 -19.28
CA ALA A 658 -3.20 3.58 -18.91
C ALA A 658 -1.70 3.37 -18.65
N LEU A 659 -1.39 2.57 -17.64
CA LEU A 659 -0.03 2.30 -17.17
C LEU A 659 0.34 0.81 -17.25
N SER A 660 -0.58 -0.07 -16.84
CA SER A 660 -0.35 -1.52 -16.82
C SER A 660 -1.63 -2.32 -17.09
N ILE A 661 -1.49 -3.55 -17.56
CA ILE A 661 -2.57 -4.54 -17.72
C ILE A 661 -2.07 -5.95 -17.43
N ILE A 662 -2.88 -6.74 -16.74
CA ILE A 662 -2.59 -8.16 -16.52
C ILE A 662 -3.86 -8.99 -16.75
N GLN A 663 -3.72 -10.04 -17.56
CA GLN A 663 -4.73 -11.09 -17.72
C GLN A 663 -4.51 -12.16 -16.65
N ASP A 664 -5.58 -12.63 -16.01
CA ASP A 664 -5.48 -13.69 -15.02
C ASP A 664 -4.94 -14.99 -15.64
N PRO A 665 -3.91 -15.62 -15.04
CA PRO A 665 -3.33 -16.85 -15.56
C PRO A 665 -4.26 -18.06 -15.54
N VAL A 666 -5.46 -18.00 -14.95
CA VAL A 666 -6.42 -19.11 -14.87
C VAL A 666 -7.68 -18.82 -15.69
N GLU A 667 -8.38 -17.72 -15.44
CA GLU A 667 -9.64 -17.32 -16.07
C GLU A 667 -9.42 -16.18 -17.09
N PRO A 668 -9.49 -16.44 -18.42
CA PRO A 668 -9.16 -15.46 -19.44
C PRO A 668 -10.03 -14.20 -19.46
N LYS A 669 -11.25 -14.24 -18.87
CA LYS A 669 -12.14 -13.08 -18.79
C LYS A 669 -11.80 -12.12 -17.65
N LEU A 670 -11.03 -12.56 -16.66
CA LEU A 670 -10.61 -11.72 -15.56
C LEU A 670 -9.34 -10.96 -15.94
N MET A 671 -9.43 -9.63 -15.91
CA MET A 671 -8.31 -8.74 -16.21
C MET A 671 -8.27 -7.58 -15.23
N PHE A 672 -7.07 -7.07 -14.98
CA PHE A 672 -6.84 -5.86 -14.21
C PHE A 672 -6.09 -4.84 -15.05
N LEU A 673 -6.44 -3.56 -14.87
CA LEU A 673 -5.82 -2.43 -15.55
C LEU A 673 -5.39 -1.40 -14.50
N GLY A 674 -4.13 -0.98 -14.56
CA GLY A 674 -3.61 0.15 -13.80
C GLY A 674 -3.63 1.42 -14.63
N THR A 675 -4.11 2.51 -14.04
CA THR A 675 -4.13 3.86 -14.61
C THR A 675 -3.39 4.84 -13.69
N ASP A 676 -3.24 6.09 -14.12
CA ASP A 676 -2.72 7.17 -13.28
C ASP A 676 -3.60 7.50 -12.07
N ASP A 677 -4.88 7.10 -12.09
CA ASP A 677 -5.83 7.36 -11.03
C ASP A 677 -6.26 6.13 -10.21
N GLY A 678 -5.79 4.92 -10.54
CA GLY A 678 -5.99 3.73 -9.71
C GLY A 678 -6.04 2.39 -10.42
N LEU A 679 -6.70 1.43 -9.77
CA LEU A 679 -6.89 0.06 -10.23
C LEU A 679 -8.30 -0.11 -10.82
N TYR A 680 -8.39 -0.80 -11.95
CA TYR A 680 -9.63 -1.21 -12.60
C TYR A 680 -9.67 -2.72 -12.79
N ILE A 681 -10.88 -3.29 -12.77
CA ILE A 681 -11.14 -4.71 -13.01
C ILE A 681 -12.13 -4.88 -14.16
N SER A 682 -11.88 -5.89 -14.98
CA SER A 682 -12.82 -6.45 -15.93
C SER A 682 -13.05 -7.93 -15.60
N ILE A 683 -14.32 -8.35 -15.65
CA ILE A 683 -14.73 -9.76 -15.46
C ILE A 683 -15.35 -10.34 -16.74
N ASP A 684 -15.30 -9.60 -17.83
CA ASP A 684 -15.97 -9.90 -19.10
C ASP A 684 -15.03 -9.76 -20.30
N ALA A 685 -13.73 -10.06 -20.09
CA ALA A 685 -12.68 -10.00 -21.11
C ALA A 685 -12.47 -8.60 -21.72
N ALA A 686 -12.31 -7.59 -20.85
CA ALA A 686 -12.09 -6.19 -21.19
C ALA A 686 -13.26 -5.50 -21.94
N ASN A 687 -14.46 -6.10 -21.96
CA ASN A 687 -15.64 -5.44 -22.53
C ASN A 687 -16.15 -4.31 -21.63
N THR A 688 -16.01 -4.44 -20.32
CA THR A 688 -16.28 -3.37 -19.35
C THR A 688 -15.21 -3.30 -18.28
N TRP A 689 -14.93 -2.06 -17.85
CA TRP A 689 -14.00 -1.74 -16.78
C TRP A 689 -14.72 -1.07 -15.61
N THR A 690 -14.39 -1.50 -14.40
CA THR A 690 -14.90 -0.92 -13.16
C THR A 690 -13.74 -0.52 -12.25
N LYS A 691 -13.70 0.74 -11.80
CA LYS A 691 -12.67 1.22 -10.88
C LYS A 691 -12.83 0.53 -9.52
N TRP A 692 -11.73 0.10 -8.93
CA TRP A 692 -11.70 -0.43 -7.57
C TRP A 692 -11.73 0.72 -6.55
N THR A 693 -12.77 0.75 -5.71
CA THR A 693 -13.00 1.84 -4.74
C THR A 693 -12.97 1.41 -3.28
N ASN A 694 -12.72 0.12 -3.01
CA ASN A 694 -12.69 -0.44 -1.66
C ASN A 694 -11.26 -0.41 -1.10
N ASP A 695 -10.99 0.54 -0.21
CA ASP A 695 -9.71 0.68 0.53
C ASP A 695 -8.45 0.67 -0.36
N TYR A 696 -8.59 1.15 -1.60
CA TYR A 696 -7.49 1.43 -2.51
C TYR A 696 -7.50 2.93 -2.85
N PRO A 697 -6.39 3.65 -2.63
CA PRO A 697 -6.35 5.10 -2.87
C PRO A 697 -6.32 5.42 -4.36
N THR A 698 -6.69 6.65 -4.73
CA THR A 698 -6.26 7.21 -6.02
C THR A 698 -4.73 7.24 -6.04
N VAL A 699 -4.11 6.46 -6.92
CA VAL A 699 -2.66 6.40 -7.09
C VAL A 699 -2.31 5.79 -8.45
N ASN A 700 -1.21 6.24 -9.05
CA ASN A 700 -0.60 5.59 -10.20
C ASN A 700 -0.36 4.10 -9.91
N THR A 701 -1.10 3.24 -10.60
CA THR A 701 -0.96 1.77 -10.50
C THR A 701 -0.02 1.31 -11.61
N MET A 702 1.27 1.24 -11.28
CA MET A 702 2.36 1.15 -12.25
C MET A 702 2.51 -0.24 -12.84
N ASP A 703 2.42 -1.27 -12.00
CA ASP A 703 2.64 -2.63 -12.44
C ASP A 703 1.94 -3.65 -11.52
N MET A 704 1.68 -4.84 -12.05
CA MET A 704 0.92 -5.88 -11.37
C MET A 704 1.44 -7.27 -11.71
N VAL A 705 1.46 -8.15 -10.72
CA VAL A 705 1.76 -9.57 -10.92
C VAL A 705 0.78 -10.44 -10.12
N ILE A 706 0.33 -11.54 -10.72
CA ILE A 706 -0.52 -12.52 -10.04
C ILE A 706 0.34 -13.70 -9.60
N HIS A 707 0.44 -13.92 -8.29
CA HIS A 707 1.21 -15.04 -7.76
C HIS A 707 0.51 -16.36 -8.12
N PRO A 708 1.16 -17.29 -8.84
CA PRO A 708 0.49 -18.47 -9.40
C PRO A 708 -0.02 -19.43 -8.31
N ARG A 709 0.77 -19.64 -7.25
CA ARG A 709 0.41 -20.50 -6.11
C ARG A 709 -0.60 -19.87 -5.15
N GLU A 710 -0.36 -18.65 -4.67
CA GLU A 710 -1.19 -18.01 -3.66
C GLU A 710 -2.49 -17.43 -4.23
N HIS A 711 -2.52 -17.20 -5.55
CA HIS A 711 -3.61 -16.53 -6.26
C HIS A 711 -3.85 -15.09 -5.78
N ASP A 712 -2.79 -14.41 -5.36
CA ASP A 712 -2.85 -13.01 -4.97
C ASP A 712 -2.55 -12.11 -6.16
N LEU A 713 -3.23 -10.97 -6.22
CA LEU A 713 -2.82 -9.86 -7.08
C LEU A 713 -1.90 -8.94 -6.26
N VAL A 714 -0.63 -8.88 -6.64
CA VAL A 714 0.37 -7.96 -6.07
C VAL A 714 0.47 -6.74 -6.97
N ILE A 715 0.47 -5.56 -6.36
CA ILE A 715 0.32 -4.28 -7.06
C ILE A 715 1.44 -3.33 -6.62
N GLY A 716 2.26 -2.92 -7.58
CA GLY A 716 3.25 -1.85 -7.41
C GLY A 716 2.63 -0.49 -7.73
N THR A 717 2.71 0.45 -6.80
CA THR A 717 2.20 1.82 -7.01
C THR A 717 3.34 2.83 -7.08
N PHE A 718 3.10 3.93 -7.79
CA PHE A 718 4.01 5.08 -7.78
C PHE A 718 3.57 6.07 -6.69
N GLY A 719 3.93 5.84 -5.43
CA GLY A 719 3.72 6.80 -4.33
C GLY A 719 2.89 6.29 -3.16
N ARG A 720 2.42 5.03 -3.16
CA ARG A 720 1.70 4.39 -2.05
C ARG A 720 2.25 2.99 -1.71
N ALA A 721 3.50 2.74 -2.08
CA ALA A 721 4.18 1.46 -1.89
C ALA A 721 3.44 0.27 -2.52
N ALA A 722 3.59 -0.94 -1.99
CA ALA A 722 2.97 -2.14 -2.56
C ALA A 722 1.68 -2.54 -1.84
N TYR A 723 0.74 -3.08 -2.62
CA TYR A 723 -0.51 -3.66 -2.14
C TYR A 723 -0.67 -5.12 -2.55
N VAL A 724 -1.42 -5.88 -1.76
CA VAL A 724 -1.80 -7.27 -2.07
C VAL A 724 -3.30 -7.46 -1.92
N ILE A 725 -3.99 -7.87 -2.99
CA ILE A 725 -5.33 -8.43 -2.89
C ILE A 725 -5.18 -9.93 -2.71
N ASP A 726 -5.35 -10.40 -1.47
CA ASP A 726 -5.23 -11.83 -1.18
C ASP A 726 -6.33 -12.62 -1.91
N ASP A 727 -6.01 -13.77 -2.50
CA ASP A 727 -6.94 -14.73 -3.12
C ASP A 727 -8.02 -14.13 -4.04
N ILE A 728 -7.71 -14.05 -5.33
CA ILE A 728 -8.60 -13.52 -6.38
C ILE A 728 -9.59 -14.56 -6.94
N ARG A 729 -9.63 -15.80 -6.42
CA ARG A 729 -10.56 -16.84 -6.94
C ARG A 729 -12.04 -16.46 -6.89
N PRO A 730 -12.55 -15.70 -5.89
CA PRO A 730 -13.92 -15.17 -5.97
C PRO A 730 -14.15 -14.32 -7.24
N LEU A 731 -13.16 -13.51 -7.65
CA LEU A 731 -13.24 -12.70 -8.87
C LEU A 731 -13.22 -13.59 -10.13
N ARG A 732 -12.42 -14.67 -10.12
CA ARG A 732 -12.44 -15.67 -11.20
C ARG A 732 -13.80 -16.34 -11.33
N ALA A 733 -14.45 -16.67 -10.22
CA ALA A 733 -15.79 -17.24 -10.22
C ALA A 733 -16.84 -16.26 -10.81
N LEU A 734 -16.73 -14.97 -10.49
CA LEU A 734 -17.60 -13.95 -11.08
C LEU A 734 -17.37 -13.79 -12.59
N ALA A 735 -16.12 -13.85 -13.04
CA ALA A 735 -15.79 -13.75 -14.47
C ALA A 735 -16.23 -15.00 -15.26
N SER A 736 -16.05 -16.19 -14.69
CA SER A 736 -16.36 -17.45 -15.36
C SER A 736 -17.87 -17.73 -15.41
N ALA A 737 -18.56 -17.58 -14.28
CA ALA A 737 -19.96 -17.97 -14.09
C ALA A 737 -20.95 -16.79 -14.02
N GLY A 738 -20.46 -15.56 -14.00
CA GLY A 738 -21.25 -14.33 -14.02
C GLY A 738 -21.63 -13.78 -12.64
N ILE A 739 -22.03 -12.51 -12.61
CA ILE A 739 -22.31 -11.79 -11.35
C ILE A 739 -23.57 -12.25 -10.61
N SER A 740 -24.37 -13.13 -11.20
CA SER A 740 -25.55 -13.72 -10.55
C SER A 740 -25.20 -14.52 -9.30
N ILE A 741 -23.94 -14.94 -9.14
CA ILE A 741 -23.42 -15.52 -7.88
C ILE A 741 -23.63 -14.55 -6.71
N LEU A 742 -23.47 -13.24 -6.92
CA LEU A 742 -23.67 -12.21 -5.87
C LEU A 742 -25.13 -12.12 -5.42
N SER A 743 -26.07 -12.64 -6.21
CA SER A 743 -27.50 -12.67 -5.89
C SER A 743 -27.94 -13.97 -5.20
N LYS A 744 -27.07 -14.97 -5.08
CA LYS A 744 -27.41 -16.21 -4.36
C LYS A 744 -27.65 -15.92 -2.87
N PRO A 745 -28.59 -16.61 -2.21
CA PRO A 745 -28.79 -16.48 -0.76
C PRO A 745 -27.49 -16.73 0.02
N ILE A 746 -26.76 -17.77 -0.40
CA ILE A 746 -25.44 -18.12 0.12
C ILE A 746 -24.60 -18.80 -0.96
N HIS A 747 -23.30 -18.53 -0.98
CA HIS A 747 -22.34 -19.26 -1.80
C HIS A 747 -20.95 -19.23 -1.16
N LEU A 748 -20.36 -20.40 -0.94
CA LEU A 748 -19.01 -20.54 -0.41
C LEU A 748 -18.05 -20.81 -1.58
N PHE A 749 -17.03 -19.97 -1.74
CA PHE A 749 -16.02 -20.13 -2.79
C PHE A 749 -14.97 -21.18 -2.39
N GLU A 750 -14.23 -21.69 -3.37
CA GLU A 750 -13.07 -22.53 -3.12
C GLU A 750 -11.99 -21.76 -2.32
N PRO A 751 -11.60 -22.21 -1.13
CA PRO A 751 -10.63 -21.56 -0.25
C PRO A 751 -9.18 -21.95 -0.60
N PRO A 752 -8.17 -21.13 -0.25
CA PRO A 752 -6.79 -21.43 -0.60
C PRO A 752 -6.27 -22.53 0.33
N THR A 753 -5.16 -23.16 -0.04
CA THR A 753 -4.47 -24.07 0.88
C THR A 753 -4.17 -23.31 2.18
N ALA A 754 -4.58 -23.89 3.30
CA ALA A 754 -4.32 -23.35 4.63
C ALA A 754 -3.11 -24.04 5.24
N TYR A 755 -2.39 -23.33 6.12
CA TYR A 755 -1.17 -23.83 6.74
C TYR A 755 -1.26 -23.77 8.26
N ASN A 756 -0.97 -24.89 8.91
CA ASN A 756 -0.59 -24.95 10.33
C ASN A 756 0.84 -24.42 10.46
N ALA A 757 0.99 -23.10 10.31
CA ALA A 757 2.26 -22.41 10.31
C ALA A 757 2.80 -22.19 11.73
N ILE A 758 4.13 -22.29 11.89
CA ILE A 758 4.83 -21.96 13.14
C ILE A 758 5.19 -20.47 13.15
N TRP A 759 4.72 -19.77 14.17
CA TRP A 759 4.94 -18.33 14.30
C TRP A 759 6.23 -18.05 15.07
N GLN A 760 7.02 -17.10 14.58
CA GLN A 760 8.24 -16.62 15.25
C GLN A 760 8.05 -15.21 15.82
N GLN A 761 8.89 -14.85 16.79
CA GLN A 761 8.98 -13.47 17.27
C GLN A 761 9.54 -12.54 16.18
N PRO A 762 9.18 -11.24 16.20
CA PRO A 762 9.63 -10.31 15.18
C PRO A 762 11.10 -9.91 15.34
N THR A 763 11.76 -9.58 14.24
CA THR A 763 13.11 -9.00 14.22
C THR A 763 13.07 -7.50 14.53
N GLY A 764 14.13 -6.96 15.12
CA GLY A 764 14.25 -5.53 15.45
C GLY A 764 13.52 -5.13 16.73
N THR A 765 12.98 -3.91 16.78
CA THR A 765 12.32 -3.35 17.97
C THR A 765 11.00 -4.07 18.28
N ARG A 766 10.92 -4.81 19.39
CA ARG A 766 9.70 -5.56 19.77
C ARG A 766 8.48 -4.65 19.97
N PHE A 767 8.66 -3.53 20.67
CA PHE A 767 7.58 -2.58 20.98
C PHE A 767 7.88 -1.23 20.32
N GLY A 768 7.47 -1.07 19.06
CA GLY A 768 7.81 0.11 18.24
C GLY A 768 6.97 1.37 18.48
N ALA A 769 5.90 1.28 19.28
CA ALA A 769 4.89 2.33 19.45
C ALA A 769 4.36 2.85 18.09
N ASP A 770 3.86 4.09 18.03
CA ASP A 770 3.15 4.63 16.87
C ASP A 770 4.06 5.16 15.74
N ALA A 771 5.37 5.35 16.02
CA ALA A 771 6.33 5.93 15.08
C ALA A 771 6.95 4.91 14.11
N MET A 772 6.57 3.64 14.21
CA MET A 772 7.07 2.56 13.36
C MET A 772 5.98 2.12 12.40
N PHE A 773 6.31 2.02 11.11
CA PHE A 773 5.41 1.42 10.14
C PHE A 773 5.25 -0.07 10.43
N ASN A 774 4.00 -0.54 10.40
CA ASN A 774 3.67 -1.96 10.34
C ASN A 774 2.76 -2.17 9.14
N GLY A 775 3.23 -2.95 8.18
CA GLY A 775 2.42 -3.36 7.04
C GLY A 775 1.31 -4.31 7.47
N GLU A 776 0.19 -4.27 6.78
CA GLU A 776 -0.94 -5.12 7.05
C GLU A 776 -0.59 -6.57 6.68
N ASN A 777 -0.69 -7.49 7.64
CA ASN A 777 -0.36 -8.89 7.42
C ASN A 777 -1.60 -9.72 7.05
N ARG A 778 -1.41 -10.82 6.33
CA ARG A 778 -2.47 -11.81 6.10
C ARG A 778 -2.92 -12.41 7.44
N LYS A 779 -4.24 -12.57 7.62
CA LYS A 779 -4.81 -13.21 8.81
C LYS A 779 -4.49 -14.71 8.84
N SER A 780 -4.29 -15.27 10.04
CA SER A 780 -4.00 -16.69 10.26
C SER A 780 -5.21 -17.59 10.03
N GLY A 781 -4.96 -18.86 9.68
CA GLY A 781 -5.99 -19.90 9.51
C GLY A 781 -6.43 -20.07 8.05
N ALA A 782 -7.45 -20.89 7.83
CA ALA A 782 -8.07 -21.05 6.51
C ALA A 782 -8.92 -19.82 6.18
N MET A 783 -8.55 -19.09 5.12
CA MET A 783 -9.32 -17.96 4.60
C MET A 783 -10.50 -18.46 3.75
N LEU A 784 -11.72 -18.17 4.18
CA LEU A 784 -12.93 -18.64 3.50
C LEU A 784 -13.70 -17.43 2.96
N SER A 785 -13.72 -17.30 1.63
CA SER A 785 -14.52 -16.28 0.96
C SER A 785 -15.93 -16.82 0.67
N TYR A 786 -16.96 -16.01 0.90
CA TYR A 786 -18.35 -16.39 0.64
C TYR A 786 -19.21 -15.18 0.25
N VAL A 787 -20.31 -15.42 -0.46
CA VAL A 787 -21.41 -14.47 -0.65
C VAL A 787 -22.52 -14.80 0.32
N ILE A 788 -23.15 -13.78 0.89
CA ILE A 788 -24.44 -13.86 1.55
C ILE A 788 -25.33 -12.71 1.09
N ASN A 789 -26.61 -13.02 0.88
CA ASN A 789 -27.64 -12.03 0.56
C ASN A 789 -28.77 -12.10 1.59
N VAL A 790 -28.73 -11.16 2.53
CA VAL A 790 -29.73 -10.97 3.58
C VAL A 790 -30.87 -10.12 3.02
N PRO A 791 -32.15 -10.56 3.13
CA PRO A 791 -33.29 -9.72 2.76
C PRO A 791 -33.26 -8.40 3.54
N LYS A 792 -33.32 -7.27 2.83
CA LYS A 792 -33.41 -5.94 3.47
C LYS A 792 -34.74 -5.82 4.20
N LYS A 793 -34.71 -5.49 5.50
CA LYS A 793 -35.88 -5.07 6.30
C LYS A 793 -35.79 -3.56 6.56
N ASP A 794 -36.92 -2.86 6.52
CA ASP A 794 -36.99 -1.41 6.79
C ASP A 794 -36.55 -1.07 8.22
N ASP A 795 -36.03 0.15 8.42
CA ASP A 795 -35.42 0.57 9.69
C ASP A 795 -36.41 0.53 10.89
N ASP A 796 -37.71 0.74 10.66
CA ASP A 796 -38.76 0.64 11.68
C ASP A 796 -39.09 -0.82 12.10
N GLU A 797 -38.74 -1.82 11.27
CA GLU A 797 -38.91 -3.25 11.58
C GLU A 797 -37.67 -3.88 12.26
N LYS A 798 -36.51 -3.19 12.25
CA LYS A 798 -35.24 -3.73 12.78
C LYS A 798 -35.22 -3.95 14.29
N GLU A 799 -35.94 -3.17 15.09
CA GLU A 799 -35.97 -3.36 16.56
C GLU A 799 -36.97 -4.44 16.99
N LYS A 800 -38.14 -4.53 16.36
CA LYS A 800 -39.15 -5.55 16.67
C LYS A 800 -38.79 -6.94 16.14
N SER A 801 -38.04 -7.02 15.04
CA SER A 801 -37.64 -8.31 14.44
C SER A 801 -36.33 -8.89 14.98
N LYS A 802 -35.48 -8.12 15.68
CA LYS A 802 -34.23 -8.64 16.29
C LYS A 802 -34.48 -9.81 17.24
N GLU A 803 -35.47 -9.71 18.12
CA GLU A 803 -35.83 -10.82 19.03
C GLU A 803 -36.46 -12.01 18.30
N GLU A 804 -37.17 -11.79 17.19
CA GLU A 804 -37.75 -12.88 16.38
C GLU A 804 -36.71 -13.56 15.48
N ASP A 805 -35.76 -12.82 14.93
CA ASP A 805 -34.67 -13.33 14.09
C ASP A 805 -33.64 -14.08 14.93
N GLU A 806 -33.32 -13.60 16.15
CA GLU A 806 -32.55 -14.36 17.14
C GLU A 806 -33.25 -15.68 17.53
N LYS A 807 -34.58 -15.65 17.74
CA LYS A 807 -35.37 -16.86 18.03
C LYS A 807 -35.46 -17.85 16.85
N LYS A 808 -35.29 -17.38 15.61
CA LYS A 808 -35.31 -18.20 14.37
C LYS A 808 -33.92 -18.55 13.84
N GLY A 809 -32.83 -18.10 14.48
CA GLY A 809 -31.45 -18.33 14.03
C GLY A 809 -31.10 -17.65 12.69
N LEU A 810 -31.79 -16.55 12.36
CA LEU A 810 -31.61 -15.79 11.12
C LEU A 810 -30.57 -14.66 11.26
N ASP A 811 -29.96 -14.52 12.44
CA ASP A 811 -28.96 -13.52 12.79
C ASP A 811 -27.52 -14.04 12.66
N SER A 812 -27.35 -15.34 12.43
CA SER A 812 -26.05 -16.03 12.46
C SER A 812 -25.78 -16.92 11.25
N LEU A 813 -24.52 -16.93 10.84
CA LEU A 813 -23.91 -17.86 9.90
C LEU A 813 -23.36 -19.05 10.69
N THR A 814 -23.55 -20.27 10.17
CA THR A 814 -22.96 -21.48 10.75
C THR A 814 -22.05 -22.15 9.73
N LEU A 815 -20.76 -22.22 10.04
CA LEU A 815 -19.78 -23.02 9.32
C LEU A 815 -19.56 -24.34 10.05
N GLU A 816 -19.84 -25.45 9.37
CA GLU A 816 -19.56 -26.80 9.82
C GLU A 816 -18.35 -27.35 9.06
N VAL A 817 -17.39 -27.94 9.79
CA VAL A 817 -16.19 -28.55 9.22
C VAL A 817 -16.24 -30.06 9.45
N PHE A 818 -16.07 -30.81 8.37
CA PHE A 818 -16.08 -32.25 8.37
C PHE A 818 -14.75 -32.81 7.87
N THR A 819 -14.39 -33.96 8.42
CA THR A 819 -13.44 -34.88 7.79
C THR A 819 -14.04 -35.47 6.51
N LEU A 820 -13.20 -36.02 5.61
CA LEU A 820 -13.68 -36.58 4.34
C LEU A 820 -14.58 -37.81 4.51
N ASP A 821 -14.46 -38.56 5.60
CA ASP A 821 -15.33 -39.67 5.97
C ASP A 821 -16.66 -39.22 6.61
N GLY A 822 -16.85 -37.91 6.79
CA GLY A 822 -18.13 -37.29 7.14
C GLY A 822 -18.32 -36.97 8.61
N ASN A 823 -17.28 -37.08 9.46
CA ASN A 823 -17.40 -36.71 10.87
C ASN A 823 -17.32 -35.19 11.03
N LEU A 824 -18.31 -34.60 11.69
CA LEU A 824 -18.31 -33.18 12.09
C LEU A 824 -17.28 -32.97 13.19
N ILE A 825 -16.28 -32.14 12.92
CA ILE A 825 -15.18 -31.86 13.87
C ILE A 825 -15.24 -30.45 14.43
N ARG A 826 -15.91 -29.50 13.78
CA ARG A 826 -15.96 -28.10 14.23
C ARG A 826 -17.24 -27.41 13.76
N THR A 827 -17.82 -26.58 14.62
CA THR A 827 -18.92 -25.65 14.29
C THR A 827 -18.54 -24.23 14.69
N ILE A 828 -18.45 -23.32 13.70
CA ILE A 828 -18.17 -21.90 13.92
C ILE A 828 -19.43 -21.09 13.63
N LYS A 829 -19.91 -20.37 14.65
CA LYS A 829 -21.02 -19.43 14.51
C LYS A 829 -20.51 -18.00 14.49
N GLN A 830 -20.91 -17.23 13.49
CA GLN A 830 -20.58 -15.82 13.36
C GLN A 830 -21.85 -15.01 13.08
N LYS A 831 -21.91 -13.76 13.57
CA LYS A 831 -22.99 -12.84 13.20
C LYS A 831 -22.99 -12.61 11.69
N VAL A 832 -24.19 -12.54 11.10
CA VAL A 832 -24.35 -12.21 9.69
C VAL A 832 -23.77 -10.80 9.40
N PRO A 833 -22.99 -10.63 8.30
CA PRO A 833 -22.46 -9.33 7.90
C PRO A 833 -23.54 -8.28 7.65
N GLU A 834 -23.27 -7.02 8.01
CA GLU A 834 -24.25 -5.93 7.90
C GLU A 834 -24.56 -5.49 6.46
N LYS A 835 -23.64 -5.73 5.52
CA LYS A 835 -23.93 -5.52 4.09
C LYS A 835 -23.65 -6.78 3.28
N ASN A 836 -24.53 -7.02 2.31
CA ASN A 836 -24.47 -8.11 1.35
C ASN A 836 -23.23 -8.00 0.44
N GLY A 837 -22.91 -9.08 -0.27
CA GLY A 837 -21.76 -9.19 -1.16
C GLY A 837 -20.76 -10.25 -0.71
N VAL A 838 -19.56 -10.20 -1.27
CA VAL A 838 -18.44 -11.06 -0.88
C VAL A 838 -17.94 -10.64 0.50
N ASN A 839 -17.77 -11.62 1.38
CA ASN A 839 -17.29 -11.50 2.75
C ASN A 839 -16.25 -12.61 3.02
N ARG A 840 -15.47 -12.45 4.08
CA ARG A 840 -14.44 -13.43 4.51
C ARG A 840 -14.63 -13.84 5.96
N MET A 841 -14.46 -15.13 6.22
CA MET A 841 -14.32 -15.69 7.56
C MET A 841 -13.08 -16.59 7.64
N TYR A 842 -12.65 -16.91 8.86
CA TYR A 842 -11.40 -17.64 9.08
C TYR A 842 -11.63 -18.79 10.05
N TRP A 843 -11.27 -20.01 9.62
CA TRP A 843 -11.18 -21.16 10.51
C TRP A 843 -9.75 -21.27 11.04
N ARG A 844 -9.60 -21.34 12.36
CA ARG A 844 -8.29 -21.39 13.03
C ARG A 844 -7.57 -22.72 12.88
N LEU A 845 -8.11 -23.64 12.09
CA LEU A 845 -7.61 -25.00 11.89
C LEU A 845 -7.69 -25.83 13.17
N ASP A 846 -8.65 -25.54 14.04
CA ASP A 846 -8.93 -26.24 15.29
C ASP A 846 -10.14 -27.18 15.16
N GLU A 847 -10.11 -28.31 15.87
CA GLU A 847 -11.30 -29.10 16.15
C GLU A 847 -12.14 -28.49 17.28
N LYS A 848 -13.32 -29.05 17.54
CA LYS A 848 -14.08 -28.80 18.75
C LYS A 848 -13.25 -29.25 19.95
N GLY A 849 -13.04 -28.32 20.87
CA GLY A 849 -12.35 -28.58 22.13
C GLY A 849 -13.30 -28.79 23.31
N VAL A 850 -12.71 -28.75 24.49
CA VAL A 850 -13.38 -28.85 25.79
C VAL A 850 -13.38 -27.48 26.46
N ASN A 851 -14.53 -27.08 27.02
CA ASN A 851 -14.67 -25.83 27.76
C ASN A 851 -13.61 -25.69 28.86
N SER A 852 -13.24 -24.45 29.18
CA SER A 852 -12.28 -24.19 30.26
C SER A 852 -12.88 -24.55 31.61
N LEU A 853 -12.06 -25.08 32.52
CA LEU A 853 -12.47 -25.32 33.90
C LEU A 853 -12.59 -23.95 34.59
N THR A 854 -13.75 -23.61 35.15
CA THR A 854 -13.98 -22.29 35.75
C THR A 854 -15.02 -22.35 36.87
N ARG A 855 -14.92 -21.42 37.82
CA ARG A 855 -15.93 -21.21 38.87
C ARG A 855 -17.18 -20.49 38.36
N LYS A 856 -17.03 -19.72 37.27
CA LYS A 856 -18.09 -18.90 36.69
C LYS A 856 -18.90 -19.72 35.69
N GLU A 857 -20.20 -19.48 35.62
CA GLU A 857 -21.00 -20.00 34.51
C GLU A 857 -20.52 -19.41 33.18
N LEU A 858 -20.34 -20.30 32.20
CA LEU A 858 -19.92 -19.92 30.86
C LEU A 858 -21.14 -19.67 29.99
N ASP A 859 -21.13 -18.56 29.26
CA ASP A 859 -22.09 -18.31 28.18
C ASP A 859 -21.68 -19.17 26.96
N ASN A 860 -22.28 -20.36 26.83
CA ASN A 860 -21.96 -21.38 25.81
C ASN A 860 -22.40 -21.00 24.36
N LYS A 861 -22.45 -19.71 24.02
CA LYS A 861 -22.82 -19.25 22.67
C LYS A 861 -21.83 -19.64 21.58
N ARG A 862 -20.58 -19.95 21.94
CA ARG A 862 -19.52 -20.34 21.00
C ARG A 862 -18.95 -21.69 21.38
N GLU A 863 -18.74 -22.53 20.37
CA GLU A 863 -18.07 -23.82 20.56
C GLU A 863 -16.58 -23.61 20.86
N PRO A 864 -16.03 -24.19 21.95
CA PRO A 864 -14.61 -24.05 22.28
C PRO A 864 -13.72 -24.68 21.20
N GLY A 865 -12.56 -24.07 20.94
CA GLY A 865 -11.53 -24.62 20.07
C GLY A 865 -10.67 -25.63 20.80
N GLY A 866 -10.22 -26.66 20.09
CA GLY A 866 -9.46 -27.78 20.61
C GLY A 866 -8.11 -27.96 19.91
N VAL A 867 -7.67 -29.21 19.79
CA VAL A 867 -6.46 -29.59 19.05
C VAL A 867 -6.53 -29.13 17.59
N ASP A 868 -5.40 -28.66 17.07
CA ASP A 868 -5.27 -28.34 15.66
C ASP A 868 -5.49 -29.59 14.79
N VAL A 869 -6.15 -29.41 13.65
CA VAL A 869 -6.38 -30.49 12.70
C VAL A 869 -5.08 -30.97 12.08
N MET A 870 -5.02 -32.26 11.75
CA MET A 870 -3.91 -32.84 11.01
C MET A 870 -3.86 -32.31 9.56
N PRO A 871 -2.68 -32.30 8.89
CA PRO A 871 -2.63 -32.03 7.46
C PRO A 871 -3.52 -33.01 6.69
N GLY A 872 -4.34 -32.49 5.77
CA GLY A 872 -5.34 -33.25 5.04
C GLY A 872 -6.38 -32.38 4.36
N THR A 873 -7.37 -33.01 3.74
CA THR A 873 -8.49 -32.31 3.10
C THR A 873 -9.71 -32.35 4.02
N TYR A 874 -10.39 -31.22 4.16
CA TYR A 874 -11.59 -31.08 4.98
C TYR A 874 -12.74 -30.56 4.15
N LYS A 875 -13.94 -31.07 4.41
CA LYS A 875 -15.18 -30.58 3.80
C LYS A 875 -15.75 -29.46 4.66
N LEU A 876 -16.16 -28.37 4.03
CA LEU A 876 -16.76 -27.21 4.66
C LEU A 876 -18.21 -27.09 4.21
N ARG A 877 -19.12 -26.82 5.14
CA ARG A 877 -20.51 -26.43 4.85
C ARG A 877 -20.81 -25.12 5.56
N LEU A 878 -21.11 -24.09 4.78
CA LEU A 878 -21.64 -22.83 5.31
C LEU A 878 -23.16 -22.81 5.16
N SER A 879 -23.87 -22.47 6.22
CA SER A 879 -25.33 -22.47 6.28
C SER A 879 -25.89 -21.13 6.78
N TYR A 880 -27.00 -20.71 6.18
CA TYR A 880 -27.75 -19.50 6.54
C TYR A 880 -29.22 -19.65 6.15
N ALA A 881 -30.15 -19.33 7.06
CA ALA A 881 -31.60 -19.31 6.80
C ALA A 881 -32.16 -20.59 6.13
N GLY A 882 -31.61 -21.77 6.47
CA GLY A 882 -32.01 -23.06 5.89
C GLY A 882 -31.35 -23.42 4.57
N GLU A 883 -30.62 -22.50 3.94
CA GLU A 883 -29.78 -22.72 2.77
C GLU A 883 -28.35 -23.08 3.17
N SER A 884 -27.65 -23.84 2.32
CA SER A 884 -26.24 -24.18 2.56
C SER A 884 -25.40 -24.22 1.28
N SER A 885 -24.10 -23.97 1.43
CA SER A 885 -23.11 -24.12 0.37
C SER A 885 -21.92 -24.89 0.90
N GLU A 886 -21.43 -25.85 0.12
CA GLU A 886 -20.32 -26.72 0.50
C GLU A 886 -19.10 -26.51 -0.39
N THR A 887 -17.90 -26.72 0.16
CA THR A 887 -16.62 -26.78 -0.57
C THR A 887 -15.62 -27.65 0.19
N GLN A 888 -14.38 -27.72 -0.28
CA GLN A 888 -13.28 -28.40 0.44
C GLN A 888 -12.10 -27.44 0.64
N VAL A 889 -11.31 -27.68 1.69
CA VAL A 889 -10.06 -26.97 1.96
C VAL A 889 -8.93 -27.98 2.18
N GLU A 890 -7.77 -27.71 1.58
CA GLU A 890 -6.54 -28.44 1.85
C GLU A 890 -5.79 -27.76 3.01
N VAL A 891 -5.39 -28.53 4.02
CA VAL A 891 -4.57 -28.08 5.14
C VAL A 891 -3.20 -28.75 5.06
N LYS A 892 -2.13 -27.95 5.08
CA LYS A 892 -0.74 -28.42 5.12
C LYS A 892 -0.06 -28.00 6.42
N PHE A 893 1.03 -28.67 6.77
CA PHE A 893 1.93 -28.19 7.80
C PHE A 893 2.89 -27.13 7.24
N ASP A 894 3.58 -26.40 8.11
CA ASP A 894 4.56 -25.37 7.75
C ASP A 894 5.61 -25.91 6.75
N PRO A 895 5.63 -25.42 5.49
CA PRO A 895 6.51 -25.92 4.44
C PRO A 895 7.99 -25.56 4.65
N ARG A 896 8.31 -24.70 5.62
CA ARG A 896 9.70 -24.36 5.97
C ARG A 896 10.35 -25.41 6.86
N MET A 897 9.57 -26.41 7.32
CA MET A 897 10.01 -27.41 8.28
C MET A 897 9.87 -28.81 7.70
N ASP A 898 10.86 -29.66 7.99
CA ASP A 898 10.80 -31.10 7.74
C ASP A 898 10.36 -31.83 9.02
N VAL A 899 9.05 -32.06 9.15
CA VAL A 899 8.44 -32.75 10.30
C VAL A 899 7.74 -34.00 9.80
N SER A 900 8.02 -35.15 10.42
CA SER A 900 7.41 -36.41 10.02
C SER A 900 5.92 -36.47 10.36
N MET A 901 5.13 -37.08 9.48
CA MET A 901 3.70 -37.31 9.74
C MET A 901 3.46 -38.18 10.99
N GLU A 902 4.38 -39.11 11.28
CA GLU A 902 4.35 -39.92 12.51
C GLU A 902 4.44 -39.07 13.78
N ALA A 903 5.34 -38.06 13.80
CA ALA A 903 5.46 -37.15 14.94
C ALA A 903 4.19 -36.32 15.14
N LEU A 904 3.64 -35.77 14.04
CA LEU A 904 2.40 -35.01 14.09
C LEU A 904 1.22 -35.86 14.57
N GLN A 905 1.10 -37.09 14.07
CA GLN A 905 0.05 -38.04 14.45
C GLN A 905 0.14 -38.41 15.94
N ALA A 906 1.32 -38.80 16.42
CA ALA A 906 1.52 -39.16 17.83
C ALA A 906 1.24 -37.98 18.78
N ARG A 907 1.57 -36.76 18.35
CA ARG A 907 1.22 -35.54 19.09
C ARG A 907 -0.28 -35.30 19.11
N TYR A 908 -0.95 -35.39 17.95
CA TYR A 908 -2.39 -35.23 17.83
C TYR A 908 -3.13 -36.20 18.75
N GLU A 909 -2.79 -37.50 18.70
CA GLU A 909 -3.40 -38.52 19.55
C GLU A 909 -3.21 -38.25 21.04
N ALA A 910 -2.01 -37.82 21.45
CA ALA A 910 -1.73 -37.47 22.84
C ALA A 910 -2.54 -36.25 23.31
N LEU A 911 -2.70 -35.25 22.46
CA LEU A 911 -3.51 -34.06 22.76
C LEU A 911 -5.00 -34.40 22.82
N LYS A 912 -5.54 -35.21 21.90
CA LYS A 912 -6.94 -35.68 21.94
C LYS A 912 -7.24 -36.53 23.18
N ALA A 913 -6.29 -37.39 23.56
CA ALA A 913 -6.39 -38.13 24.81
C ALA A 913 -6.43 -37.18 26.01
N LEU A 914 -5.58 -36.13 26.02
CA LEU A 914 -5.56 -35.13 27.08
C LEU A 914 -6.87 -34.32 27.15
N GLU A 915 -7.44 -33.92 26.01
CA GLU A 915 -8.77 -33.29 25.97
C GLU A 915 -9.86 -34.18 26.55
N SER A 916 -9.84 -35.47 26.23
CA SER A 916 -10.83 -36.43 26.75
C SER A 916 -10.79 -36.51 28.28
N GLU A 917 -9.60 -36.46 28.88
CA GLU A 917 -9.45 -36.43 30.34
C GLU A 917 -9.93 -35.09 30.92
N LYS A 918 -9.71 -33.96 30.24
CA LYS A 918 -10.24 -32.66 30.66
C LYS A 918 -11.77 -32.63 30.66
N GLU A 919 -12.42 -33.28 29.71
CA GLU A 919 -13.89 -33.38 29.68
C GLU A 919 -14.42 -34.08 30.94
N LEU A 920 -13.72 -35.12 31.43
CA LEU A 920 -14.07 -35.78 32.69
C LEU A 920 -13.95 -34.84 33.89
N ALA A 921 -12.85 -34.07 33.95
CA ALA A 921 -12.65 -33.07 34.99
C ALA A 921 -13.72 -31.97 34.94
N LEU A 922 -14.08 -31.51 33.74
CA LEU A 922 -15.15 -30.53 33.54
C LEU A 922 -16.49 -31.06 34.06
N GLY A 923 -16.84 -32.32 33.74
CA GLY A 923 -18.05 -32.95 34.26
C GLY A 923 -18.11 -32.96 35.79
N ARG A 924 -16.98 -33.17 36.47
CA ARG A 924 -16.90 -33.10 37.94
C ARG A 924 -17.02 -31.68 38.47
N VAL A 925 -16.38 -30.70 37.82
CA VAL A 925 -16.51 -29.28 38.16
C VAL A 925 -17.97 -28.83 38.03
N GLU A 926 -18.65 -29.18 36.94
CA GLU A 926 -20.06 -28.85 36.73
C GLU A 926 -20.98 -29.51 37.77
N GLN A 927 -20.70 -30.76 38.14
CA GLN A 927 -21.40 -31.44 39.22
C GLN A 927 -21.23 -30.76 40.58
N ILE A 928 -20.07 -30.15 40.86
CA ILE A 928 -19.85 -29.38 42.09
C ILE A 928 -20.59 -28.04 42.01
N LYS A 929 -20.51 -27.34 40.87
CA LYS A 929 -21.21 -26.07 40.62
C LYS A 929 -22.72 -26.20 40.76
N GLU A 930 -23.32 -27.24 40.20
CA GLU A 930 -24.76 -27.53 40.34
C GLU A 930 -25.17 -27.60 41.82
N LYS A 931 -24.36 -28.28 42.64
CA LYS A 931 -24.61 -28.43 44.09
C LYS A 931 -24.44 -27.12 44.84
N LEU A 932 -23.45 -26.30 44.48
CA LEU A 932 -23.28 -24.96 45.01
C LEU A 932 -24.50 -24.08 44.71
N THR A 933 -25.03 -24.15 43.49
CA THR A 933 -26.27 -23.45 43.10
C THR A 933 -27.46 -23.91 43.92
N ILE A 934 -27.64 -25.22 44.12
CA ILE A 934 -28.70 -25.76 44.99
C ILE A 934 -28.60 -25.22 46.41
N ILE A 935 -27.39 -25.19 46.98
CA ILE A 935 -27.17 -24.65 48.34
C ILE A 935 -27.53 -23.17 48.39
N ASP A 936 -27.15 -22.38 47.38
CA ASP A 936 -27.44 -20.94 47.35
C ASP A 936 -28.94 -20.66 47.23
N GLU A 937 -29.66 -21.44 46.43
CA GLU A 937 -31.12 -21.37 46.35
C GLU A 937 -31.81 -21.75 47.67
N LEU A 938 -31.40 -22.87 48.29
CA LEU A 938 -31.94 -23.30 49.58
C LEU A 938 -31.67 -22.27 50.67
N THR A 939 -30.44 -21.74 50.72
CA THR A 939 -30.04 -20.68 51.65
C THR A 939 -30.90 -19.43 51.47
N LYS A 940 -31.15 -19.02 50.22
CA LYS A 940 -32.02 -17.88 49.91
C LYS A 940 -33.46 -18.13 50.37
N ARG A 941 -34.01 -19.32 50.15
CA ARG A 941 -35.37 -19.70 50.57
C ARG A 941 -35.50 -19.77 52.09
N MET A 942 -34.54 -20.38 52.79
CA MET A 942 -34.54 -20.45 54.26
C MET A 942 -34.50 -19.06 54.90
N LYS A 943 -33.62 -18.17 54.39
CA LYS A 943 -33.56 -16.77 54.85
C LYS A 943 -34.84 -16.00 54.58
N ALA A 944 -35.46 -16.20 53.41
CA ALA A 944 -36.72 -15.55 53.06
C ALA A 944 -37.90 -16.04 53.91
N LYS A 945 -37.91 -17.32 54.32
CA LYS A 945 -38.97 -17.91 55.15
C LYS A 945 -38.85 -17.48 56.61
N ASN A 946 -37.72 -17.77 57.27
CA ASN A 946 -37.42 -17.33 58.64
C ASN A 946 -35.96 -17.67 59.02
N GLU A 947 -35.04 -16.72 58.88
CA GLU A 947 -33.61 -16.93 59.13
C GLU A 947 -33.29 -17.50 60.53
N LYS A 948 -34.02 -17.09 61.58
CA LYS A 948 -33.79 -17.61 62.94
C LYS A 948 -34.27 -19.04 63.15
N ALA A 949 -35.32 -19.47 62.43
CA ALA A 949 -35.85 -20.82 62.56
C ALA A 949 -34.99 -21.87 61.84
N PHE A 950 -34.18 -21.45 60.87
CA PHE A 950 -33.31 -22.31 60.06
C PHE A 950 -31.82 -22.11 60.37
N GLU A 951 -31.46 -21.62 61.56
CA GLU A 951 -30.07 -21.28 61.88
C GLU A 951 -29.12 -22.50 61.79
N ALA A 952 -29.58 -23.68 62.23
CA ALA A 952 -28.80 -24.91 62.16
C ALA A 952 -28.60 -25.40 60.71
N GLU A 953 -29.65 -25.29 59.89
CA GLU A 953 -29.65 -25.65 58.48
C GLU A 953 -28.78 -24.67 57.67
N LEU A 954 -28.88 -23.36 57.93
CA LEU A 954 -28.04 -22.33 57.31
C LEU A 954 -26.56 -22.53 57.63
N LYS A 955 -26.23 -22.89 58.88
CA LYS A 955 -24.86 -23.25 59.26
C LYS A 955 -24.37 -24.48 58.49
N ARG A 956 -25.21 -25.53 58.41
CA ARG A 956 -24.88 -26.75 57.65
C ARG A 956 -24.70 -26.46 56.16
N SER A 957 -25.57 -25.66 55.55
CA SER A 957 -25.45 -25.20 54.16
C SER A 957 -24.14 -24.47 53.92
N LYS A 958 -23.71 -23.60 54.85
CA LYS A 958 -22.40 -22.94 54.77
C LYS A 958 -21.24 -23.94 54.83
N GLU A 959 -21.24 -24.88 55.77
CA GLU A 959 -20.19 -25.90 55.91
C GLU A 959 -20.10 -26.81 54.67
N THR A 960 -21.25 -27.23 54.12
CA THR A 960 -21.33 -27.97 52.85
C THR A 960 -20.78 -27.13 51.70
N LYS A 961 -21.14 -25.84 51.63
CA LYS A 961 -20.64 -24.91 50.61
C LYS A 961 -19.12 -24.75 50.67
N ASP A 962 -18.56 -24.54 51.86
CA ASP A 962 -17.12 -24.39 52.07
C ASP A 962 -16.37 -25.68 51.69
N THR A 963 -16.96 -26.86 51.96
CA THR A 963 -16.39 -28.15 51.55
C THR A 963 -16.42 -28.34 50.03
N LEU A 964 -17.55 -28.03 49.37
CA LEU A 964 -17.65 -28.08 47.92
C LEU A 964 -16.69 -27.08 47.24
N ASN A 965 -16.51 -25.88 47.81
CA ASN A 965 -15.49 -24.93 47.34
C ASN A 965 -14.08 -25.49 47.49
N SER A 966 -13.77 -26.16 48.61
CA SER A 966 -12.48 -26.82 48.82
C SER A 966 -12.24 -27.98 47.84
N LEU A 967 -13.29 -28.69 47.43
CA LEU A 967 -13.20 -29.68 46.35
C LEU A 967 -12.95 -29.00 45.00
N LEU A 968 -13.61 -27.87 44.74
CA LEU A 968 -13.42 -27.08 43.52
C LEU A 968 -11.97 -26.53 43.42
N ASP A 969 -11.35 -26.17 44.54
CA ASP A 969 -9.92 -25.77 44.62
C ASP A 969 -8.98 -26.88 44.12
N LEU A 970 -9.33 -28.16 44.28
CA LEU A 970 -8.51 -29.27 43.75
C LEU A 970 -8.45 -29.27 42.23
N TYR A 971 -9.47 -28.72 41.56
CA TYR A 971 -9.51 -28.62 40.11
C TYR A 971 -8.94 -27.29 39.60
N LEU A 972 -9.27 -26.18 40.26
CA LEU A 972 -9.05 -24.82 39.73
C LEU A 972 -7.95 -24.02 40.45
N GLY A 973 -7.41 -24.55 41.54
CA GLY A 973 -6.60 -23.78 42.48
C GLY A 973 -7.45 -22.87 43.36
N LYS A 974 -6.84 -22.34 44.43
CA LYS A 974 -7.51 -21.45 45.39
C LYS A 974 -7.73 -20.07 44.77
N GLU A 975 -8.88 -19.47 45.05
CA GLU A 975 -9.06 -18.05 44.75
C GLU A 975 -8.10 -17.20 45.58
N ASP A 976 -7.44 -16.28 44.91
CA ASP A 976 -6.53 -15.31 45.51
C ASP A 976 -7.15 -13.93 45.38
N ASP A 977 -7.50 -13.34 46.51
CA ASP A 977 -8.15 -12.04 46.62
C ASP A 977 -7.15 -10.86 46.56
N ARG A 978 -5.85 -11.16 46.52
CA ARG A 978 -4.81 -10.14 46.41
C ARG A 978 -4.86 -9.49 45.03
N GLN A 979 -4.67 -8.17 45.01
CA GLN A 979 -4.60 -7.40 43.77
C GLN A 979 -3.28 -7.72 43.01
N GLY A 980 -3.37 -8.23 41.77
CA GLY A 980 -2.22 -8.47 40.89
C GLY A 980 -2.30 -9.80 40.13
N ILE A 981 -1.20 -10.19 39.48
CA ILE A 981 -1.03 -11.54 38.92
C ILE A 981 -0.42 -12.41 40.02
N THR A 982 -1.17 -13.37 40.52
CA THR A 982 -0.71 -14.31 41.53
C THR A 982 -0.64 -15.72 40.93
N ALA A 983 0.31 -16.51 41.41
CA ALA A 983 0.46 -17.90 41.02
C ALA A 983 0.08 -18.77 42.21
N ASP A 984 -1.01 -19.52 42.09
CA ASP A 984 -1.31 -20.57 43.04
C ASP A 984 -0.27 -21.68 42.92
N GLN A 985 0.35 -22.04 44.04
CA GLN A 985 1.36 -23.10 44.11
C GLN A 985 0.75 -24.45 44.53
N THR A 986 -0.58 -24.53 44.69
CA THR A 986 -1.23 -25.79 45.02
C THR A 986 -1.31 -26.73 43.81
N ASP A 987 -1.15 -28.03 44.07
CA ASP A 987 -1.35 -29.08 43.08
C ASP A 987 -2.84 -29.11 42.69
N ASN A 988 -3.18 -28.58 41.51
CA ASN A 988 -4.55 -28.59 40.97
C ASN A 988 -4.61 -29.08 39.53
N VAL A 989 -5.77 -29.61 39.14
CA VAL A 989 -5.98 -30.28 37.83
C VAL A 989 -5.71 -29.33 36.65
N ASP A 990 -6.22 -28.11 36.69
CA ASP A 990 -6.12 -27.15 35.58
C ASP A 990 -4.67 -26.74 35.29
N SER A 991 -3.88 -26.47 36.33
CA SER A 991 -2.45 -26.13 36.19
C SER A 991 -1.63 -27.26 35.55
N TYR A 992 -1.85 -28.51 35.99
CA TYR A 992 -1.15 -29.65 35.42
C TYR A 992 -1.65 -30.02 34.02
N TYR A 993 -2.93 -29.85 33.74
CA TYR A 993 -3.46 -29.95 32.37
C TYR A 993 -2.76 -28.94 31.46
N GLY A 994 -2.72 -27.66 31.88
CA GLY A 994 -2.08 -26.58 31.12
C GLY A 994 -0.60 -26.86 30.85
N THR A 995 0.12 -27.39 31.85
CA THR A 995 1.52 -27.81 31.70
C THR A 995 1.67 -28.96 30.71
N ALA A 996 0.89 -30.05 30.86
CA ALA A 996 0.94 -31.20 29.96
C ALA A 996 0.59 -30.80 28.52
N TYR A 997 -0.46 -29.99 28.34
CA TYR A 997 -0.86 -29.44 27.05
C TYR A 997 0.25 -28.61 26.43
N PHE A 998 0.86 -27.68 27.18
CA PHE A 998 1.93 -26.82 26.68
C PHE A 998 3.15 -27.60 26.18
N TYR A 999 3.59 -28.62 26.92
CA TYR A 999 4.73 -29.45 26.49
C TYR A 999 4.38 -30.29 25.26
N LEU A 1000 3.17 -30.85 25.20
CA LEU A 1000 2.72 -31.64 24.05
C LEU A 1000 2.53 -30.78 22.80
N SER A 1001 1.89 -29.61 22.91
CA SER A 1001 1.54 -28.78 21.75
C SER A 1001 2.76 -28.12 21.10
N ASN A 1002 3.79 -27.78 21.89
CA ASN A 1002 5.04 -27.20 21.37
C ASN A 1002 6.00 -28.24 20.75
N GLY A 1003 5.89 -29.51 21.12
CA GLY A 1003 6.72 -30.57 20.55
C GLY A 1003 6.39 -30.83 19.08
N LEU A 1004 7.42 -31.03 18.25
CA LEU A 1004 7.30 -31.47 16.84
C LEU A 1004 7.94 -32.85 16.62
N HIS A 1005 7.89 -33.68 17.66
CA HIS A 1005 8.42 -35.04 17.69
C HIS A 1005 7.41 -35.95 18.38
N VAL A 1006 7.61 -37.27 18.26
CA VAL A 1006 6.86 -38.25 19.05
C VAL A 1006 7.00 -37.93 20.55
N PRO A 1007 5.93 -37.97 21.37
CA PRO A 1007 6.01 -37.66 22.79
C PRO A 1007 7.11 -38.45 23.52
N THR A 1008 8.04 -37.71 24.11
CA THR A 1008 9.20 -38.26 24.82
C THR A 1008 8.82 -38.66 26.24
N ARG A 1009 9.82 -39.09 27.01
CA ARG A 1009 9.65 -39.36 28.44
C ARG A 1009 9.14 -38.14 29.21
N THR A 1010 9.54 -36.92 28.80
CA THR A 1010 9.14 -35.68 29.48
C THR A 1010 7.65 -35.42 29.31
N GLU A 1011 7.14 -35.38 28.08
CA GLU A 1011 5.71 -35.14 27.82
C GLU A 1011 4.86 -36.24 28.48
N LYS A 1012 5.28 -37.51 28.36
CA LYS A 1012 4.60 -38.64 29.01
C LYS A 1012 4.55 -38.50 30.53
N ALA A 1013 5.61 -38.01 31.16
CA ALA A 1013 5.64 -37.77 32.60
C ALA A 1013 4.69 -36.63 33.02
N MET A 1014 4.60 -35.56 32.22
CA MET A 1014 3.67 -34.45 32.50
C MET A 1014 2.21 -34.90 32.40
N VAL A 1015 1.87 -35.68 31.36
CA VAL A 1015 0.55 -36.29 31.22
C VAL A 1015 0.23 -37.22 32.39
N ALA A 1016 1.19 -38.08 32.78
CA ALA A 1016 1.01 -38.99 33.92
C ALA A 1016 0.78 -38.24 35.24
N LYS A 1017 1.50 -37.13 35.47
CA LYS A 1017 1.30 -36.29 36.67
C LYS A 1017 -0.07 -35.63 36.66
N PHE A 1018 -0.51 -35.08 35.53
CA PHE A 1018 -1.87 -34.56 35.38
C PHE A 1018 -2.93 -35.62 35.73
N LYS A 1019 -2.83 -36.83 35.14
CA LYS A 1019 -3.78 -37.92 35.42
C LYS A 1019 -3.81 -38.30 36.90
N SER A 1020 -2.66 -38.37 37.56
CA SER A 1020 -2.57 -38.67 38.99
C SER A 1020 -3.24 -37.61 39.87
N VAL A 1021 -3.06 -36.32 39.56
CA VAL A 1021 -3.72 -35.23 40.30
C VAL A 1021 -5.24 -35.26 40.07
N MET A 1022 -5.66 -35.52 38.83
CA MET A 1022 -7.08 -35.64 38.49
C MET A 1022 -7.74 -36.84 39.18
N GLU A 1023 -7.08 -38.00 39.25
CA GLU A 1023 -7.59 -39.18 39.95
C GLU A 1023 -7.83 -38.91 41.44
N VAL A 1024 -6.89 -38.22 42.10
CA VAL A 1024 -7.03 -37.82 43.52
C VAL A 1024 -8.20 -36.83 43.71
N ALA A 1025 -8.35 -35.85 42.82
CA ALA A 1025 -9.45 -34.88 42.87
C ALA A 1025 -10.82 -35.55 42.66
N ASN A 1026 -10.89 -36.45 41.67
CA ASN A 1026 -12.09 -37.22 41.33
C ASN A 1026 -12.49 -38.13 42.50
N GLN A 1027 -11.55 -38.89 43.09
CA GLN A 1027 -11.84 -39.78 44.21
C GLN A 1027 -12.41 -39.01 45.41
N LYS A 1028 -11.78 -37.89 45.80
CA LYS A 1028 -12.27 -37.06 46.91
C LYS A 1028 -13.65 -36.48 46.65
N THR A 1029 -13.91 -36.12 45.41
CA THR A 1029 -15.22 -35.60 44.98
C THR A 1029 -16.26 -36.72 45.05
N ASP A 1030 -15.96 -37.88 44.47
CA ASP A 1030 -16.88 -39.02 44.42
C ASP A 1030 -17.23 -39.54 45.83
N ASP A 1031 -16.23 -39.64 46.73
CA ASP A 1031 -16.44 -40.02 48.13
C ASP A 1031 -17.38 -39.04 48.85
N TYR A 1032 -17.16 -37.73 48.66
CA TYR A 1032 -18.01 -36.70 49.24
C TYR A 1032 -19.43 -36.72 48.68
N LEU A 1033 -19.57 -36.93 47.36
CA LEU A 1033 -20.87 -37.00 46.71
C LEU A 1033 -21.68 -38.22 47.16
N ALA A 1034 -21.02 -39.36 47.34
CA ALA A 1034 -21.68 -40.61 47.74
C ALA A 1034 -22.16 -40.60 49.20
N ALA A 1035 -21.38 -40.03 50.11
CA ALA A 1035 -21.69 -40.04 51.54
C ALA A 1035 -22.28 -38.71 52.03
N ASN A 1036 -21.49 -37.64 51.96
CA ASN A 1036 -21.80 -36.37 52.62
C ASN A 1036 -22.91 -35.59 51.91
N TRP A 1037 -22.87 -35.51 50.57
CA TRP A 1037 -23.91 -34.83 49.80
C TRP A 1037 -25.25 -35.56 49.90
N ALA A 1038 -25.26 -36.89 49.85
CA ALA A 1038 -26.48 -37.69 50.01
C ALA A 1038 -27.15 -37.41 51.37
N GLN A 1039 -26.37 -37.38 52.45
CA GLN A 1039 -26.86 -37.03 53.78
C GLN A 1039 -27.38 -35.59 53.85
N TYR A 1040 -26.66 -34.62 53.28
CA TYR A 1040 -27.10 -33.22 53.22
C TYR A 1040 -28.42 -33.09 52.47
N LYS A 1041 -28.56 -33.76 51.33
CA LYS A 1041 -29.78 -33.75 50.51
C LYS A 1041 -30.98 -34.27 51.30
N GLU A 1042 -30.87 -35.44 51.94
CA GLU A 1042 -31.95 -36.03 52.75
C GLU A 1042 -32.41 -35.08 53.86
N GLN A 1043 -31.46 -34.42 54.53
CA GLN A 1043 -31.75 -33.46 55.59
C GLN A 1043 -32.44 -32.18 55.10
N MET A 1044 -32.08 -31.69 53.91
CA MET A 1044 -32.71 -30.51 53.31
C MET A 1044 -34.10 -30.83 52.72
N GLU A 1045 -34.31 -32.03 52.17
CA GLU A 1045 -35.61 -32.50 51.66
C GLU A 1045 -36.65 -32.68 52.77
N ALA A 1046 -36.22 -32.98 54.00
CA ALA A 1046 -37.09 -33.02 55.17
C ALA A 1046 -37.62 -31.64 55.61
N LEU A 1047 -37.08 -30.55 55.06
CA LEU A 1047 -37.56 -29.20 55.32
C LEU A 1047 -38.79 -28.92 54.45
N ASP A 1048 -39.96 -28.73 55.07
CA ASP A 1048 -41.18 -28.31 54.36
C ASP A 1048 -41.03 -26.87 53.85
N LEU A 1049 -40.36 -26.71 52.71
CA LEU A 1049 -40.10 -25.44 52.04
C LEU A 1049 -41.04 -25.23 50.84
N SER A 1050 -42.30 -25.67 50.96
CA SER A 1050 -43.36 -25.44 49.96
C SER A 1050 -43.57 -23.93 49.70
N PRO A 1051 -43.73 -23.51 48.43
CA PRO A 1051 -43.99 -22.12 48.06
C PRO A 1051 -45.45 -21.69 48.25
N PHE A 1052 -46.36 -22.58 48.67
CA PHE A 1052 -47.78 -22.27 48.87
C PHE A 1052 -48.24 -22.66 50.29
N LYS A 1053 -48.87 -21.70 51.00
CA LYS A 1053 -50.02 -22.01 51.86
C LYS A 1053 -51.21 -22.27 50.93
N ASP A 1054 -52.14 -23.11 51.38
CA ASP A 1054 -53.46 -23.37 50.80
C ASP A 1054 -54.03 -22.24 49.89
#